data_AF-K5XQR9-F1
#
_entry.id   AF-K5XQR9-F1
#
_cell.length_a   1.000
_cell.length_b   1.000
_cell.length_c   1.000
_cell.angle_alpha   90.00
_cell.angle_beta   90.00
_cell.angle_gamma   90.00
#
_symmetry.space_group_name_H-M   'P 1'
#
loop_
_entity.id
_entity.type
_entity.pdbx_description
1 polymer ?
#
loop_
_entity_poly.entity_id
_entity_poly.type
_entity_poly.pdbx_seq_one_letter_code
_entity_poly.pdbx_strand_id
1 'polypeptide(L)'
;MKPSRSLLQNVVLAMRREDPARIWERRAPLTPDAVHHLVEKDGVEVLVEPCERRVFTAHEYEKAGAKITSSFDRAHVVIGIKENPMDALAGQRAPVANGNIPRTQVMFSHTAKGQTYNTGLLSQFVAPTDGVLAPSAAEFEKTLELWPRLIDYELLTDDKGKRTVGFGWYAGVAGVLESLSAMAHAHLELGIASPFLYTPRPHTLPCLERLRVALREVGQWISTQGTPRALGPLVICVTGTGNVAQGCLSILDDLPLKKIGVHELESLIYLVHAKPQDYLVRKDGQSYDRQDYYANPSEWQSLFGERIMPYVTLFLNGTGWASGFPSILTTQQLSNAIAKAQSLGIPSAVTRARCIGDISCDIGGGLEFLERSTTISEPTYKFAVSDTSGDITMMSVDILPTALPLDASRHFSKEFFPYLRTLINQVGKSNNKGGGEELTRALERATIASNGKLKEKHQWLQPAVDEWHQEQRGVKGIQHMNDSVQVGGTGADRIRGVKKKKMVMFGSGMVAGPAVEEIAKRGDVELVIATNLLGEAQKLAIRYGQEHNNIKYRIVDVAKKETYEHLINEADVVISLLPAAYHVDIAEMCISGKKHLVTASYISEPMRHLHDRALSADVLLLNEIGLDPGIDHCSAISLINDLKAKGKQVVSFTSFCGGLPAPDSIFDESTKRAVPLKYKFSWSPVGVLRAANQGVRYLLNDKVVKLPGVELLRSGFPRLPISIGKEGEGDGVELEGMPNRDSLPYRETYGLRGEEGEGLRTLVRGTLRYPGFCSLMQSFKDIGLLEDGRKIQIGEWSEFLRQVLAVKLGSSSLGLDGRDKRSLESALRDVQGVGEKQYEEMMGALEWLGLLSNSNGGGKKKMMVPMKEATPLELFAMILGSKLKYGPMERDMVVLSHEVIVRNNQNQQPQQHQHQEEVHRSTLVAYGDESASAMAKTVGLPVAFAALDVLDGKVGMRGVCGPNEKEIYESVLGRLEEVGLGMVESVDLVGREGLRTVEESLRG
;
A
#
# COMPACT_ATOMS: atom_id res chain seq x y z
N MET A 1 15.37 52.65 -21.38
CA MET A 1 16.32 51.82 -20.62
C MET A 1 15.51 50.87 -19.74
N LYS A 2 15.60 49.56 -20.00
CA LYS A 2 15.00 48.52 -19.16
C LYS A 2 15.84 48.41 -17.86
N PRO A 3 15.24 48.25 -16.66
CA PRO A 3 16.03 48.08 -15.45
C PRO A 3 16.90 46.83 -15.57
N SER A 4 18.15 46.92 -15.14
CA SER A 4 19.10 45.82 -15.19
C SER A 4 18.60 44.63 -14.35
N ARG A 5 18.49 43.47 -14.99
CA ARG A 5 18.34 42.17 -14.32
C ARG A 5 19.64 41.87 -13.56
N SER A 6 19.77 42.33 -12.32
CA SER A 6 20.85 41.93 -11.42
C SER A 6 20.30 41.30 -10.14
N LEU A 7 20.52 39.98 -10.03
CA LEU A 7 20.64 39.19 -8.79
C LEU A 7 19.57 39.41 -7.70
N LEU A 8 18.34 38.98 -7.97
CA LEU A 8 17.48 38.40 -6.94
C LEU A 8 17.43 36.89 -7.21
N GLN A 9 17.70 36.07 -6.19
CA GLN A 9 17.47 34.62 -6.29
C GLN A 9 15.99 34.40 -6.65
N ASN A 10 15.70 33.80 -7.81
CA ASN A 10 14.33 33.50 -8.21
C ASN A 10 13.72 32.51 -7.19
N VAL A 11 12.77 32.97 -6.37
CA VAL A 11 12.01 32.07 -5.49
C VAL A 11 11.26 31.09 -6.37
N VAL A 12 11.32 29.82 -5.99
CA VAL A 12 10.67 28.72 -6.71
C VAL A 12 9.54 28.20 -5.85
N LEU A 13 8.32 28.26 -6.37
CA LEU A 13 7.11 27.70 -5.78
C LEU A 13 6.78 26.39 -6.49
N ALA A 14 6.43 25.34 -5.76
CA ALA A 14 5.92 24.10 -6.32
C ALA A 14 4.48 23.82 -5.87
N MET A 15 3.62 23.48 -6.83
CA MET A 15 2.28 22.99 -6.59
C MET A 15 2.24 21.49 -6.88
N ARG A 16 2.01 20.70 -5.82
CA ARG A 16 2.01 19.24 -5.91
C ARG A 16 0.72 18.67 -6.50
N ARG A 17 0.75 17.39 -6.88
CA ARG A 17 -0.47 16.60 -7.07
C ARG A 17 -0.92 16.02 -5.73
N GLU A 18 -2.23 15.94 -5.57
CA GLU A 18 -2.85 15.33 -4.39
C GLU A 18 -2.70 13.80 -4.43
N ASP A 19 -2.84 13.15 -3.28
CA ASP A 19 -2.75 11.70 -3.15
C ASP A 19 -3.66 10.98 -4.18
N PRO A 20 -3.11 10.11 -5.04
CA PRO A 20 -3.91 9.32 -5.98
C PRO A 20 -5.06 8.55 -5.32
N ALA A 21 -4.90 8.09 -4.08
CA ALA A 21 -5.94 7.37 -3.32
C ALA A 21 -7.17 8.26 -2.98
N ARG A 22 -7.00 9.58 -2.93
CA ARG A 22 -8.11 10.53 -2.72
C ARG A 22 -8.78 10.85 -4.05
N ILE A 23 -9.53 9.88 -4.58
CA ILE A 23 -10.11 9.93 -5.93
C ILE A 23 -11.02 11.14 -6.20
N TRP A 24 -11.62 11.72 -5.15
CA TRP A 24 -12.49 12.90 -5.29
C TRP A 24 -11.75 14.22 -5.09
N GLU A 25 -10.49 14.21 -4.64
CA GLU A 25 -9.69 15.42 -4.49
C GLU A 25 -9.21 15.91 -5.84
N ARG A 26 -9.89 16.96 -6.31
CA ARG A 26 -9.67 17.63 -7.60
C ARG A 26 -9.32 19.10 -7.42
N ARG A 27 -9.38 19.63 -6.21
CA ARG A 27 -9.13 21.06 -5.95
C ARG A 27 -7.66 21.38 -6.14
N ALA A 28 -7.39 22.66 -6.35
CA ALA A 28 -6.05 23.20 -6.45
C ALA A 28 -5.86 24.36 -5.47
N PRO A 29 -4.67 24.50 -4.85
CA PRO A 29 -4.40 25.62 -3.95
C PRO A 29 -4.29 26.97 -4.70
N LEU A 30 -3.98 26.94 -6.01
CA LEU A 30 -3.89 28.12 -6.86
C LEU A 30 -4.62 27.91 -8.18
N THR A 31 -5.29 28.96 -8.66
CA THR A 31 -5.83 29.01 -10.02
C THR A 31 -4.72 29.33 -11.04
N PRO A 32 -4.92 29.00 -12.34
CA PRO A 32 -4.04 29.46 -13.41
C PRO A 32 -3.82 30.98 -13.41
N ASP A 33 -4.86 31.78 -13.12
CA ASP A 33 -4.73 33.24 -13.04
C ASP A 33 -3.80 33.70 -11.91
N ALA A 34 -3.87 33.05 -10.74
CA ALA A 34 -2.98 33.34 -9.62
C ALA A 34 -1.53 32.95 -9.94
N VAL A 35 -1.34 31.82 -10.65
CA VAL A 35 -0.02 31.40 -11.15
C VAL A 35 0.53 32.39 -12.16
N HIS A 36 -0.29 32.85 -13.11
CA HIS A 36 0.10 33.86 -14.08
C HIS A 36 0.55 35.16 -13.41
N HIS A 37 -0.17 35.60 -12.37
CA HIS A 37 0.25 36.76 -11.58
C HIS A 37 1.62 36.55 -10.93
N LEU A 38 1.86 35.39 -10.31
CA LEU A 38 3.15 35.09 -9.67
C LEU A 38 4.31 35.07 -10.66
N VAL A 39 4.11 34.49 -11.85
CA VAL A 39 5.14 34.40 -12.88
C VAL A 39 5.42 35.76 -13.51
N GLU A 40 4.38 36.47 -13.98
CA GLU A 40 4.54 37.69 -14.76
C GLU A 40 4.77 38.94 -13.91
N LYS A 41 4.14 39.04 -12.73
CA LYS A 41 4.21 40.26 -11.89
C LYS A 41 5.25 40.12 -10.79
N ASP A 42 5.33 38.95 -10.17
CA ASP A 42 6.21 38.72 -9.02
C ASP A 42 7.54 38.04 -9.39
N GLY A 43 7.70 37.56 -10.64
CA GLY A 43 8.94 36.94 -11.12
C GLY A 43 9.24 35.58 -10.47
N VAL A 44 8.23 34.89 -9.94
CA VAL A 44 8.36 33.61 -9.24
C VAL A 44 8.39 32.47 -10.26
N GLU A 45 9.34 31.53 -10.13
CA GLU A 45 9.30 30.28 -10.91
C GLU A 45 8.27 29.34 -10.28
N VAL A 46 7.17 29.06 -11.01
CA VAL A 46 6.14 28.14 -10.54
C VAL A 46 6.30 26.78 -11.21
N LEU A 47 6.49 25.74 -10.41
CA LEU A 47 6.55 24.34 -10.80
C LEU A 47 5.21 23.68 -10.49
N VAL A 48 4.66 22.90 -11.41
CA VAL A 48 3.39 22.20 -11.21
C VAL A 48 3.59 20.72 -11.52
N GLU A 49 3.21 19.86 -10.57
CA GLU A 49 3.23 18.42 -10.81
C GLU A 49 2.06 18.01 -11.72
N PRO A 50 2.32 17.18 -12.75
CA PRO A 50 1.29 16.64 -13.64
C PRO A 50 0.16 15.96 -12.85
N CYS A 51 -1.08 16.29 -13.18
CA CYS A 51 -2.26 15.69 -12.59
C CYS A 51 -3.45 15.83 -13.53
N GLU A 52 -3.87 14.73 -14.16
CA GLU A 52 -5.03 14.67 -15.07
C GLU A 52 -6.36 14.88 -14.34
N ARG A 53 -6.38 14.67 -13.02
CA ARG A 53 -7.61 14.74 -12.19
C ARG A 53 -7.93 16.16 -11.69
N ARG A 54 -6.91 17.01 -11.56
CA ARG A 54 -7.05 18.38 -11.02
C ARG A 54 -8.06 19.16 -11.86
N VAL A 55 -8.85 20.01 -11.21
CA VAL A 55 -9.92 20.78 -11.89
C VAL A 55 -9.40 21.74 -12.96
N PHE A 56 -8.14 22.18 -12.81
CA PHE A 56 -7.41 22.93 -13.85
C PHE A 56 -6.36 22.00 -14.47
N THR A 57 -6.32 21.98 -15.79
CA THR A 57 -5.45 21.13 -16.59
C THR A 57 -3.99 21.59 -16.53
N ALA A 58 -3.05 20.68 -16.82
CA ALA A 58 -1.63 21.03 -16.94
C ALA A 58 -1.40 22.12 -18.00
N HIS A 59 -2.13 22.05 -19.12
CA HIS A 59 -2.04 23.03 -20.20
C HIS A 59 -2.44 24.44 -19.76
N GLU A 60 -3.47 24.59 -18.92
CA GLU A 60 -3.86 25.89 -18.36
C GLU A 60 -2.74 26.50 -17.50
N TYR A 61 -2.03 25.68 -16.72
CA TYR A 61 -0.88 26.15 -15.94
C TYR A 61 0.34 26.47 -16.81
N GLU A 62 0.61 25.70 -17.86
CA GLU A 62 1.67 26.04 -18.83
C GLU A 62 1.40 27.37 -19.50
N LYS A 63 0.15 27.60 -19.94
CA LYS A 63 -0.27 28.87 -20.54
C LYS A 63 -0.15 30.04 -19.55
N ALA A 64 -0.36 29.78 -18.25
CA ALA A 64 -0.12 30.75 -17.19
C ALA A 64 1.39 31.03 -16.93
N GLY A 65 2.30 30.28 -17.56
CA GLY A 65 3.76 30.45 -17.43
C GLY A 65 4.42 29.48 -16.43
N ALA A 66 3.68 28.50 -15.90
CA ALA A 66 4.23 27.48 -15.02
C ALA A 66 5.05 26.43 -15.80
N LYS A 67 5.95 25.73 -15.11
CA LYS A 67 6.68 24.58 -15.65
C LYS A 67 6.12 23.29 -15.10
N ILE A 68 5.72 22.38 -15.98
CA ILE A 68 5.22 21.07 -15.59
C ILE A 68 6.39 20.14 -15.26
N THR A 69 6.45 19.61 -14.04
CA THR A 69 7.57 18.76 -13.57
C THR A 69 7.18 17.91 -12.36
N SER A 70 7.75 16.72 -12.26
CA SER A 70 7.62 15.84 -11.08
C SER A 70 8.76 16.00 -10.06
N SER A 71 9.76 16.86 -10.34
CA SER A 71 10.84 17.16 -9.39
C SER A 71 10.64 18.54 -8.77
N PHE A 72 10.70 18.58 -7.44
CA PHE A 72 10.61 19.78 -6.61
C PHE A 72 11.92 20.10 -5.88
N ASP A 73 13.05 19.55 -6.31
CA ASP A 73 14.32 19.67 -5.59
C ASP A 73 14.76 21.13 -5.41
N ARG A 74 14.39 22.00 -6.35
CA ARG A 74 14.67 23.44 -6.35
C ARG A 74 13.58 24.29 -5.69
N ALA A 75 12.46 23.71 -5.24
CA ALA A 75 11.32 24.44 -4.70
C ALA A 75 11.57 24.91 -3.27
N HIS A 76 11.42 26.21 -3.02
CA HIS A 76 11.55 26.83 -1.71
C HIS A 76 10.25 26.72 -0.91
N VAL A 77 9.12 26.86 -1.59
CA VAL A 77 7.79 26.69 -1.03
C VAL A 77 7.09 25.58 -1.81
N VAL A 78 6.50 24.62 -1.11
CA VAL A 78 5.67 23.56 -1.69
C VAL A 78 4.27 23.68 -1.10
N ILE A 79 3.26 23.71 -1.97
CA ILE A 79 1.85 23.84 -1.60
C ILE A 79 1.02 22.69 -2.16
N GLY A 80 0.08 22.21 -1.36
CA GLY A 80 -0.96 21.23 -1.74
C GLY A 80 -2.17 21.41 -0.83
N ILE A 81 -3.35 20.97 -1.24
CA ILE A 81 -4.56 21.07 -0.42
C ILE A 81 -4.43 20.13 0.78
N LYS A 82 -4.14 18.85 0.55
CA LYS A 82 -4.16 17.80 1.59
C LYS A 82 -2.76 17.40 2.04
N GLU A 83 -2.74 16.54 3.05
CA GLU A 83 -1.54 15.94 3.64
C GLU A 83 -0.65 15.31 2.56
N ASN A 84 0.65 15.53 2.68
CA ASN A 84 1.62 14.97 1.75
C ASN A 84 1.93 13.51 2.12
N PRO A 85 1.79 12.54 1.19
CA PRO A 85 2.24 11.17 1.41
C PRO A 85 3.71 11.11 1.89
N MET A 86 3.98 10.20 2.83
CA MET A 86 5.28 10.10 3.51
C MET A 86 6.45 9.82 2.56
N ASP A 87 6.22 9.03 1.52
CA ASP A 87 7.20 8.72 0.47
C ASP A 87 7.59 9.97 -0.35
N ALA A 88 6.62 10.85 -0.60
CA ALA A 88 6.85 12.13 -1.28
C ALA A 88 7.54 13.15 -0.36
N LEU A 89 7.35 13.10 0.96
CA LEU A 89 8.06 13.95 1.94
C LEU A 89 9.53 13.55 2.13
N ALA A 90 9.87 12.26 2.05
CA ALA A 90 11.24 11.77 2.25
C ALA A 90 12.26 12.41 1.28
N GLY A 91 11.85 12.70 0.04
CA GLY A 91 12.67 13.41 -0.95
C GLY A 91 12.69 14.94 -0.78
N GLN A 92 11.86 15.51 0.09
CA GLN A 92 11.66 16.97 0.24
C GLN A 92 12.16 17.51 1.58
N ARG A 93 12.76 16.66 2.42
CA ARG A 93 13.42 17.05 3.68
C ARG A 93 14.74 17.78 3.47
N ALA A 94 15.39 17.55 2.33
CA ALA A 94 16.63 18.24 1.99
C ALA A 94 16.38 19.74 1.73
N PRO A 95 17.29 20.63 2.19
CA PRO A 95 17.22 22.06 1.87
C PRO A 95 17.34 22.27 0.36
N VAL A 96 16.91 23.44 -0.12
CA VAL A 96 16.93 23.76 -1.55
C VAL A 96 18.38 23.78 -2.06
N ALA A 97 18.64 22.98 -3.11
CA ALA A 97 19.97 22.92 -3.73
C ALA A 97 20.41 24.32 -4.19
N ASN A 98 21.65 24.70 -3.83
CA ASN A 98 22.31 25.99 -4.08
C ASN A 98 21.95 27.17 -3.15
N GLY A 99 21.24 26.95 -2.03
CA GLY A 99 20.88 28.05 -1.12
C GLY A 99 21.06 27.82 0.38
N ASN A 100 21.13 26.58 0.88
CA ASN A 100 21.01 26.27 2.33
C ASN A 100 19.80 26.99 2.97
N ILE A 101 18.67 27.01 2.26
CA ILE A 101 17.41 27.59 2.75
C ILE A 101 16.47 26.43 3.13
N PRO A 102 15.87 26.46 4.35
CA PRO A 102 14.87 25.46 4.74
C PRO A 102 13.63 25.58 3.86
N ARG A 103 13.14 24.43 3.37
CA ARG A 103 11.93 24.37 2.55
C ARG A 103 10.69 24.64 3.40
N THR A 104 9.73 25.39 2.89
CA THR A 104 8.42 25.58 3.54
C THR A 104 7.35 24.72 2.85
N GLN A 105 6.61 23.95 3.64
CA GLN A 105 5.46 23.16 3.20
C GLN A 105 4.18 23.79 3.75
N VAL A 106 3.17 23.98 2.89
CA VAL A 106 1.86 24.54 3.27
C VAL A 106 0.75 23.59 2.83
N MET A 107 -0.04 23.11 3.79
CA MET A 107 -1.13 22.15 3.54
C MET A 107 -2.16 22.13 4.69
N PHE A 108 -3.31 21.48 4.49
CA PHE A 108 -4.14 21.02 5.61
C PHE A 108 -3.48 19.78 6.21
N SER A 109 -2.59 19.98 7.18
CA SER A 109 -1.78 18.88 7.73
C SER A 109 -2.57 18.06 8.75
N HIS A 110 -3.55 18.68 9.40
CA HIS A 110 -4.32 18.14 10.53
C HIS A 110 -3.46 17.60 11.70
N THR A 111 -2.17 17.97 11.74
CA THR A 111 -1.24 17.56 12.80
C THR A 111 -1.48 18.33 14.10
N ALA A 112 -2.00 19.55 14.00
CA ALA A 112 -2.30 20.41 15.15
C ALA A 112 -3.33 19.83 16.13
N LYS A 113 -4.09 18.79 15.71
CA LYS A 113 -5.08 18.10 16.54
C LYS A 113 -4.49 16.93 17.33
N GLY A 114 -3.21 16.58 17.13
CA GLY A 114 -2.54 15.50 17.86
C GLY A 114 -3.04 14.10 17.52
N GLN A 115 -3.64 13.91 16.35
CA GLN A 115 -4.14 12.61 15.91
C GLN A 115 -2.97 11.71 15.51
N THR A 116 -2.95 10.49 16.04
CA THR A 116 -1.84 9.53 15.91
C THR A 116 -1.47 9.21 14.46
N TYR A 117 -2.45 9.11 13.56
CA TYR A 117 -2.20 8.81 12.13
C TYR A 117 -1.35 9.86 11.41
N ASN A 118 -1.31 11.10 11.91
CA ASN A 118 -0.54 12.20 11.31
C ASN A 118 0.79 12.50 12.03
N THR A 119 1.10 11.81 13.13
CA THR A 119 2.35 12.02 13.88
C THR A 119 3.59 11.77 13.01
N GLY A 120 3.55 10.76 12.13
CA GLY A 120 4.64 10.49 11.19
C GLY A 120 4.88 11.61 10.17
N LEU A 121 3.83 12.32 9.75
CA LEU A 121 3.98 13.52 8.91
C LEU A 121 4.62 14.65 9.71
N LEU A 122 4.15 14.89 10.94
CA LEU A 122 4.68 15.94 11.82
C LEU A 122 6.17 15.73 12.12
N SER A 123 6.59 14.48 12.34
CA SER A 123 7.98 14.13 12.64
C SER A 123 8.97 14.46 11.51
N GLN A 124 8.49 14.67 10.28
CA GLN A 124 9.35 15.14 9.18
C GLN A 124 9.77 16.60 9.35
N PHE A 125 9.05 17.37 10.18
CA PHE A 125 9.28 18.80 10.42
C PHE A 125 9.85 19.09 11.81
N VAL A 126 9.86 18.10 12.70
CA VAL A 126 10.30 18.21 14.09
C VAL A 126 11.43 17.21 14.33
N ALA A 127 12.58 17.71 14.74
CA ALA A 127 13.73 16.90 15.07
C ALA A 127 13.54 16.19 16.42
N PRO A 128 14.10 14.99 16.60
CA PRO A 128 14.15 14.32 17.89
C PRO A 128 14.98 15.13 18.90
N THR A 129 14.51 15.14 20.14
CA THR A 129 15.09 15.90 21.25
C THR A 129 16.39 15.31 21.82
N ASP A 130 16.70 14.06 21.48
CA ASP A 130 17.86 13.32 22.00
C ASP A 130 19.20 13.64 21.31
N GLY A 131 19.24 14.59 20.37
CA GLY A 131 20.48 15.09 19.77
C GLY A 131 21.16 14.14 18.78
N VAL A 132 20.58 12.97 18.49
CA VAL A 132 21.20 11.88 17.69
C VAL A 132 21.50 12.25 16.22
N LEU A 133 21.03 13.41 15.77
CA LEU A 133 21.14 13.83 14.36
C LEU A 133 22.51 14.37 13.96
N ALA A 134 23.40 14.66 14.92
CA ALA A 134 24.74 15.13 14.63
C ALA A 134 25.74 14.72 15.73
N PRO A 135 27.02 14.46 15.39
CA PRO A 135 28.04 14.04 16.34
C PRO A 135 28.51 15.14 17.30
N SER A 136 28.10 16.40 17.09
CA SER A 136 28.35 17.52 18.01
C SER A 136 27.15 18.46 18.14
N ALA A 137 27.06 19.17 19.27
CA ALA A 137 25.99 20.15 19.51
C ALA A 137 25.98 21.31 18.50
N ALA A 138 27.15 21.74 18.03
CA ALA A 138 27.27 22.79 17.02
C ALA A 138 26.76 22.33 15.64
N GLU A 139 27.03 21.08 15.26
CA GLU A 139 26.48 20.51 14.03
C GLU A 139 25.00 20.21 14.15
N PHE A 140 24.51 19.84 15.34
CA PHE A 140 23.08 19.64 15.59
C PHE A 140 22.30 20.93 15.35
N GLU A 141 22.71 22.05 15.96
CA GLU A 141 22.05 23.35 15.78
C GLU A 141 22.09 23.82 14.31
N LYS A 142 23.23 23.65 13.62
CA LYS A 142 23.33 23.97 12.19
C LYS A 142 22.42 23.08 11.33
N THR A 143 22.22 21.83 11.71
CA THR A 143 21.31 20.92 10.99
C THR A 143 19.86 21.37 11.21
N LEU A 144 19.50 21.77 12.42
CA LEU A 144 18.17 22.31 12.76
C LEU A 144 17.79 23.54 11.93
N GLU A 145 18.72 24.46 11.66
CA GLU A 145 18.47 25.63 10.80
C GLU A 145 17.98 25.27 9.37
N LEU A 146 18.28 24.06 8.91
CA LEU A 146 17.93 23.56 7.58
C LEU A 146 16.68 22.66 7.57
N TRP A 147 16.07 22.39 8.73
CA TRP A 147 14.85 21.58 8.80
C TRP A 147 13.68 22.29 8.12
N PRO A 148 12.81 21.55 7.41
CA PRO A 148 11.67 22.14 6.74
C PRO A 148 10.67 22.79 7.72
N ARG A 149 10.00 23.84 7.27
CA ARG A 149 8.91 24.53 7.97
C ARG A 149 7.56 23.95 7.55
N LEU A 150 6.67 23.71 8.51
CA LEU A 150 5.28 23.32 8.27
C LEU A 150 4.33 24.46 8.63
N ILE A 151 3.51 24.88 7.67
CA ILE A 151 2.41 25.83 7.86
C ILE A 151 1.08 25.11 7.58
N ASP A 152 0.15 25.19 8.52
CA ASP A 152 -1.18 24.61 8.35
C ASP A 152 -2.23 25.67 7.99
N TYR A 153 -2.93 25.46 6.87
CA TYR A 153 -4.00 26.34 6.43
C TYR A 153 -5.12 26.50 7.47
N GLU A 154 -5.40 25.48 8.29
CA GLU A 154 -6.45 25.52 9.32
C GLU A 154 -6.17 26.58 10.39
N LEU A 155 -4.89 26.93 10.58
CA LEU A 155 -4.40 27.87 11.59
C LEU A 155 -4.16 29.28 11.03
N LEU A 156 -4.49 29.54 9.76
CA LEU A 156 -4.56 30.89 9.21
C LEU A 156 -5.81 31.59 9.77
N THR A 157 -5.61 32.36 10.83
CA THR A 157 -6.66 33.12 11.51
C THR A 157 -6.40 34.62 11.43
N ASP A 158 -7.41 35.44 11.69
CA ASP A 158 -7.25 36.84 12.06
C ASP A 158 -6.80 37.00 13.53
N ASP A 159 -6.71 38.26 13.99
CA ASP A 159 -6.36 38.67 15.35
C ASP A 159 -7.36 38.20 16.42
N LYS A 160 -8.60 37.91 16.01
CA LYS A 160 -9.68 37.38 16.86
C LYS A 160 -9.73 35.85 16.85
N GLY A 161 -8.80 35.18 16.18
CA GLY A 161 -8.75 33.72 16.07
C GLY A 161 -9.76 33.14 15.07
N LYS A 162 -10.44 33.98 14.26
CA LYS A 162 -11.35 33.49 13.22
C LYS A 162 -10.54 33.04 12.02
N ARG A 163 -10.78 31.81 11.57
CA ARG A 163 -10.17 31.24 10.38
C ARG A 163 -10.52 32.04 9.12
N THR A 164 -9.52 32.43 8.34
CA THR A 164 -9.66 33.27 7.14
C THR A 164 -9.60 32.47 5.84
N VAL A 165 -8.93 31.31 5.86
CA VAL A 165 -8.80 30.44 4.68
C VAL A 165 -9.46 29.09 4.95
N GLY A 166 -10.50 28.73 4.19
CA GLY A 166 -11.14 27.44 4.36
C GLY A 166 -12.28 27.18 3.39
N PHE A 167 -12.89 26.00 3.53
CA PHE A 167 -13.89 25.49 2.61
C PHE A 167 -15.30 25.37 3.20
N GLY A 168 -15.52 25.84 4.43
CA GLY A 168 -16.75 25.58 5.18
C GLY A 168 -18.02 26.00 4.43
N TRP A 169 -18.00 27.14 3.74
CA TRP A 169 -19.16 27.59 2.95
C TRP A 169 -19.51 26.61 1.82
N TYR A 170 -18.51 26.11 1.10
CA TYR A 170 -18.72 25.11 0.05
C TYR A 170 -19.14 23.75 0.61
N ALA A 171 -18.70 23.38 1.82
CA ALA A 171 -19.19 22.18 2.51
C ALA A 171 -20.70 22.29 2.78
N GLY A 172 -21.16 23.46 3.24
CA GLY A 172 -22.58 23.74 3.44
C GLY A 172 -23.40 23.62 2.15
N VAL A 173 -22.92 24.24 1.07
CA VAL A 173 -23.60 24.18 -0.24
C VAL A 173 -23.68 22.75 -0.78
N ALA A 174 -22.55 22.03 -0.81
CA ALA A 174 -22.52 20.65 -1.29
C ALA A 174 -23.35 19.73 -0.39
N GLY A 175 -23.29 19.93 0.92
CA GLY A 175 -24.04 19.16 1.91
C GLY A 175 -25.55 19.31 1.77
N VAL A 176 -26.06 20.49 1.45
CA VAL A 176 -27.49 20.68 1.14
C VAL A 176 -27.88 19.89 -0.10
N LEU A 177 -27.15 20.03 -1.20
CA LEU A 177 -27.49 19.36 -2.47
C LEU A 177 -27.49 17.83 -2.31
N GLU A 178 -26.47 17.31 -1.62
CA GLU A 178 -26.36 15.89 -1.31
C GLU A 178 -27.53 15.42 -0.42
N SER A 179 -27.86 16.18 0.62
CA SER A 179 -28.95 15.85 1.55
C SER A 179 -30.33 15.94 0.92
N LEU A 180 -30.56 16.89 0.02
CA LEU A 180 -31.82 17.01 -0.73
C LEU A 180 -32.01 15.83 -1.68
N SER A 181 -30.94 15.41 -2.37
CA SER A 181 -30.95 14.20 -3.21
C SER A 181 -31.21 12.94 -2.38
N ALA A 182 -30.51 12.80 -1.24
CA ALA A 182 -30.72 11.71 -0.29
C ALA A 182 -32.17 11.63 0.23
N MET A 183 -32.70 12.76 0.67
CA MET A 183 -34.09 12.87 1.13
C MET A 183 -35.08 12.52 0.02
N ALA A 184 -34.82 12.92 -1.23
CA ALA A 184 -35.69 12.58 -2.35
C ALA A 184 -35.77 11.07 -2.61
N HIS A 185 -34.64 10.36 -2.51
CA HIS A 185 -34.62 8.89 -2.59
C HIS A 185 -35.35 8.25 -1.40
N ALA A 186 -35.13 8.73 -0.18
CA ALA A 186 -35.85 8.23 1.00
C ALA A 186 -37.37 8.42 0.87
N HIS A 187 -37.83 9.55 0.31
CA HIS A 187 -39.24 9.75 0.00
C HIS A 187 -39.75 8.77 -1.07
N LEU A 188 -38.96 8.48 -2.10
CA LEU A 188 -39.37 7.59 -3.18
C LEU A 188 -39.60 6.16 -2.69
N GLU A 189 -38.80 5.68 -1.73
CA GLU A 189 -39.00 4.39 -1.08
C GLU A 189 -40.30 4.29 -0.29
N LEU A 190 -40.81 5.43 0.20
CA LEU A 190 -42.14 5.54 0.82
C LEU A 190 -43.27 5.69 -0.22
N GLY A 191 -42.96 5.59 -1.51
CA GLY A 191 -43.91 5.81 -2.61
C GLY A 191 -44.21 7.28 -2.89
N ILE A 192 -43.35 8.21 -2.44
CA ILE A 192 -43.57 9.66 -2.56
C ILE A 192 -42.55 10.27 -3.53
N ALA A 193 -42.99 10.59 -4.74
CA ALA A 193 -42.17 11.31 -5.71
C ALA A 193 -42.10 12.82 -5.36
N SER A 194 -41.07 13.23 -4.61
CA SER A 194 -40.86 14.64 -4.28
C SER A 194 -40.18 15.42 -5.43
N PRO A 195 -40.43 16.73 -5.60
CA PRO A 195 -39.76 17.55 -6.62
C PRO A 195 -38.22 17.55 -6.50
N PHE A 196 -37.70 17.21 -5.31
CA PHE A 196 -36.26 17.12 -5.06
C PHE A 196 -35.57 15.95 -5.76
N LEU A 197 -36.30 15.02 -6.38
CA LEU A 197 -35.71 13.95 -7.22
C LEU A 197 -34.85 14.51 -8.36
N TYR A 198 -35.14 15.73 -8.81
CA TYR A 198 -34.37 16.42 -9.85
C TYR A 198 -33.25 17.30 -9.29
N THR A 199 -33.00 17.27 -7.98
CA THR A 199 -31.87 18.00 -7.39
C THR A 199 -30.57 17.34 -7.83
N PRO A 200 -29.69 18.04 -8.56
CA PRO A 200 -28.43 17.46 -8.97
C PRO A 200 -27.54 17.21 -7.75
N ARG A 201 -26.88 16.05 -7.72
CA ARG A 201 -25.77 15.83 -6.79
C ARG A 201 -24.66 16.85 -7.09
N PRO A 202 -23.93 17.34 -6.07
CA PRO A 202 -23.02 18.48 -6.22
C PRO A 202 -21.90 18.29 -7.26
N HIS A 203 -21.49 17.05 -7.56
CA HIS A 203 -20.43 16.76 -8.52
C HIS A 203 -20.90 16.57 -9.98
N THR A 204 -22.22 16.56 -10.25
CA THR A 204 -22.75 16.23 -11.58
C THR A 204 -22.77 17.40 -12.55
N LEU A 205 -22.68 18.64 -12.04
CA LEU A 205 -22.58 19.85 -12.85
C LEU A 205 -21.23 20.54 -12.62
N PRO A 206 -20.68 21.23 -13.64
CA PRO A 206 -19.28 21.67 -13.63
C PRO A 206 -18.97 22.83 -12.70
N CYS A 207 -19.98 23.60 -12.27
CA CYS A 207 -19.81 24.75 -11.38
C CYS A 207 -21.08 25.05 -10.58
N LEU A 208 -20.91 25.81 -9.50
CA LEU A 208 -21.98 26.21 -8.60
C LEU A 208 -23.09 26.98 -9.30
N GLU A 209 -22.78 27.87 -10.25
CA GLU A 209 -23.82 28.61 -10.97
C GLU A 209 -24.81 27.69 -11.69
N ARG A 210 -24.32 26.59 -12.28
CA ARG A 210 -25.17 25.60 -12.96
C ARG A 210 -26.03 24.81 -11.95
N LEU A 211 -25.49 24.48 -10.78
CA LEU A 211 -26.26 23.84 -9.70
C LEU A 211 -27.37 24.76 -9.17
N ARG A 212 -27.09 26.06 -9.00
CA ARG A 212 -28.10 27.05 -8.60
C ARG A 212 -29.23 27.17 -9.61
N VAL A 213 -28.91 27.19 -10.90
CA VAL A 213 -29.93 27.21 -11.97
C VAL A 213 -30.85 25.98 -11.87
N ALA A 214 -30.27 24.77 -11.77
CA ALA A 214 -31.05 23.55 -11.63
C ALA A 214 -31.91 23.54 -10.34
N LEU A 215 -31.40 24.07 -9.24
CA LEU A 215 -32.17 24.16 -7.99
C LEU A 215 -33.32 25.18 -8.08
N ARG A 216 -33.15 26.28 -8.82
CA ARG A 216 -34.23 27.24 -9.11
C ARG A 216 -35.32 26.63 -9.96
N GLU A 217 -34.99 25.72 -10.89
CA GLU A 217 -35.99 24.98 -11.67
C GLU A 217 -36.84 24.08 -10.76
N VAL A 218 -36.20 23.38 -9.79
CA VAL A 218 -36.92 22.64 -8.74
C VAL A 218 -37.81 23.60 -7.92
N GLY A 219 -37.29 24.78 -7.57
CA GLY A 219 -38.06 25.82 -6.86
C GLY A 219 -39.26 26.35 -7.64
N GLN A 220 -39.13 26.53 -8.96
CA GLN A 220 -40.22 26.93 -9.84
C GLN A 220 -41.29 25.83 -9.94
N TRP A 221 -40.88 24.56 -10.01
CA TRP A 221 -41.81 23.43 -9.93
C TRP A 221 -42.60 23.48 -8.62
N ILE A 222 -41.92 23.61 -7.48
CA ILE A 222 -42.58 23.68 -6.17
C ILE A 222 -43.55 24.85 -6.11
N SER A 223 -43.19 26.01 -6.66
CA SER A 223 -44.05 27.21 -6.66
C SER A 223 -45.30 27.05 -7.54
N THR A 224 -45.21 26.29 -8.63
CA THR A 224 -46.30 26.14 -9.61
C THR A 224 -47.19 24.92 -9.35
N GLN A 225 -46.61 23.81 -8.89
CA GLN A 225 -47.31 22.54 -8.69
C GLN A 225 -47.46 22.14 -7.21
N GLY A 226 -46.77 22.83 -6.30
CA GLY A 226 -46.73 22.47 -4.89
C GLY A 226 -45.86 21.24 -4.60
N THR A 227 -46.07 20.64 -3.44
CA THR A 227 -45.46 19.35 -3.04
C THR A 227 -46.53 18.29 -2.84
N PRO A 228 -46.20 16.99 -2.94
CA PRO A 228 -47.14 15.90 -2.66
C PRO A 228 -47.79 16.05 -1.28
N ARG A 229 -49.11 15.85 -1.20
CA ARG A 229 -49.88 15.98 0.05
C ARG A 229 -49.33 15.11 1.19
N ALA A 230 -48.77 13.95 0.87
CA ALA A 230 -48.15 13.03 1.82
C ALA A 230 -46.93 13.61 2.55
N LEU A 231 -46.23 14.60 1.97
CA LEU A 231 -45.10 15.30 2.63
C LEU A 231 -45.57 16.38 3.61
N GLY A 232 -46.83 16.82 3.50
CA GLY A 232 -47.32 17.98 4.24
C GLY A 232 -46.39 19.20 4.14
N PRO A 233 -46.34 20.05 5.18
CA PRO A 233 -45.35 21.11 5.32
C PRO A 233 -43.91 20.55 5.37
N LEU A 234 -43.08 20.71 4.34
CA LEU A 234 -41.69 20.23 4.41
C LEU A 234 -40.82 21.18 5.26
N VAL A 235 -40.15 20.68 6.29
CA VAL A 235 -39.36 21.52 7.21
C VAL A 235 -37.89 21.18 7.08
N ILE A 236 -37.09 22.13 6.61
CA ILE A 236 -35.63 22.04 6.58
C ILE A 236 -35.08 22.81 7.76
N CYS A 237 -34.38 22.13 8.65
CA CYS A 237 -33.72 22.75 9.80
C CYS A 237 -32.22 22.82 9.57
N VAL A 238 -31.63 23.99 9.76
CA VAL A 238 -30.18 24.21 9.72
C VAL A 238 -29.72 24.65 11.11
N THR A 239 -28.67 24.03 11.65
CA THR A 239 -28.00 24.47 12.88
C THR A 239 -26.64 25.11 12.60
N GLY A 240 -26.14 25.87 13.58
CA GLY A 240 -24.84 26.53 13.53
C GLY A 240 -24.90 27.93 12.94
N THR A 241 -23.88 28.74 13.19
CA THR A 241 -23.81 30.15 12.73
C THR A 241 -22.58 30.47 11.89
N GLY A 242 -21.70 29.48 11.70
CA GLY A 242 -20.46 29.61 10.94
C GLY A 242 -20.63 29.49 9.42
N ASN A 243 -19.50 29.43 8.71
CA ASN A 243 -19.48 29.40 7.24
C ASN A 243 -20.27 28.24 6.64
N VAL A 244 -20.28 27.07 7.28
CA VAL A 244 -21.08 25.91 6.84
C VAL A 244 -22.56 26.26 6.79
N ALA A 245 -23.14 26.72 7.91
CA ALA A 245 -24.53 27.14 7.97
C ALA A 245 -24.85 28.25 6.96
N GLN A 246 -23.94 29.23 6.77
CA GLN A 246 -24.12 30.28 5.76
C GLN A 246 -24.13 29.73 4.32
N GLY A 247 -23.32 28.70 4.05
CA GLY A 247 -23.35 27.95 2.80
C GLY A 247 -24.69 27.27 2.58
N CYS A 248 -25.19 26.57 3.61
CA CYS A 248 -26.50 25.92 3.56
C CYS A 248 -27.62 26.93 3.25
N LEU A 249 -27.68 28.02 4.04
CA LEU A 249 -28.69 29.06 3.87
C LEU A 249 -28.62 29.70 2.48
N SER A 250 -27.42 29.95 1.96
CA SER A 250 -27.24 30.59 0.66
C SER A 250 -27.72 29.75 -0.52
N ILE A 251 -27.56 28.42 -0.49
CA ILE A 251 -28.07 27.57 -1.56
C ILE A 251 -29.57 27.29 -1.40
N LEU A 252 -30.06 27.24 -0.15
CA LEU A 252 -31.49 27.10 0.15
C LEU A 252 -32.31 28.34 -0.26
N ASP A 253 -31.70 29.53 -0.34
CA ASP A 253 -32.34 30.75 -0.84
C ASP A 253 -32.77 30.65 -2.33
N ASP A 254 -32.26 29.67 -3.10
CA ASP A 254 -32.70 29.40 -4.47
C ASP A 254 -34.01 28.57 -4.53
N LEU A 255 -34.54 28.14 -3.38
CA LEU A 255 -35.85 27.48 -3.24
C LEU A 255 -36.90 28.45 -2.66
N PRO A 256 -38.21 28.26 -2.95
CA PRO A 256 -39.30 29.11 -2.47
C PRO A 256 -39.67 28.81 -1.01
N LEU A 257 -38.69 28.86 -0.09
CA LEU A 257 -38.87 28.53 1.33
C LEU A 257 -39.36 29.74 2.12
N LYS A 258 -40.36 29.54 2.99
CA LYS A 258 -40.74 30.56 3.98
C LYS A 258 -39.84 30.41 5.22
N LYS A 259 -39.07 31.44 5.53
CA LYS A 259 -38.25 31.49 6.76
C LYS A 259 -39.16 31.74 7.95
N ILE A 260 -39.08 30.89 8.97
CA ILE A 260 -39.87 30.99 10.20
C ILE A 260 -38.99 30.82 11.43
N GLY A 261 -39.42 31.34 12.58
CA GLY A 261 -38.81 31.06 13.86
C GLY A 261 -39.15 29.65 14.38
N VAL A 262 -38.35 29.14 15.32
CA VAL A 262 -38.61 27.84 15.99
C VAL A 262 -39.99 27.81 16.68
N HIS A 263 -40.51 28.97 17.09
CA HIS A 263 -41.82 29.11 17.74
C HIS A 263 -43.03 29.03 16.77
N GLU A 264 -42.80 29.02 15.46
CA GLU A 264 -43.83 29.08 14.41
C GLU A 264 -43.96 27.76 13.61
N LEU A 265 -43.56 26.62 14.17
CA LEU A 265 -43.43 25.32 13.49
C LEU A 265 -44.76 24.68 12.99
N GLU A 266 -45.84 25.44 12.83
CA GLU A 266 -47.16 24.98 12.39
C GLU A 266 -47.56 25.57 11.01
N SER A 267 -47.34 24.78 9.93
CA SER A 267 -47.97 24.84 8.57
C SER A 267 -47.41 25.67 7.36
N LEU A 268 -46.42 25.15 6.59
CA LEU A 268 -46.06 25.31 5.14
C LEU A 268 -44.60 24.82 4.88
N ILE A 269 -44.05 24.86 3.65
CA ILE A 269 -42.63 24.50 3.43
C ILE A 269 -41.74 25.57 4.09
N TYR A 270 -40.94 25.15 5.06
CA TYR A 270 -40.24 26.04 5.98
C TYR A 270 -38.75 25.83 6.01
N LEU A 271 -38.04 26.96 6.13
CA LEU A 271 -36.66 27.00 6.55
C LEU A 271 -36.59 27.49 8.00
N VAL A 272 -36.02 26.66 8.86
CA VAL A 272 -35.76 26.98 10.27
C VAL A 272 -34.25 27.07 10.46
N HIS A 273 -33.77 28.23 10.86
CA HIS A 273 -32.37 28.40 11.28
C HIS A 273 -32.32 28.34 12.81
N ALA A 274 -32.09 27.13 13.34
CA ALA A 274 -32.03 26.89 14.78
C ALA A 274 -30.68 27.38 15.33
N LYS A 275 -30.73 28.43 16.15
CA LYS A 275 -29.58 29.02 16.83
C LYS A 275 -29.38 28.38 18.20
N PRO A 276 -28.16 28.43 18.78
CA PRO A 276 -27.88 27.85 20.09
C PRO A 276 -28.90 28.20 21.18
N GLN A 277 -29.36 29.45 21.26
CA GLN A 277 -30.36 29.88 22.24
C GLN A 277 -31.74 29.20 22.12
N ASP A 278 -32.05 28.58 20.98
CA ASP A 278 -33.35 27.94 20.76
C ASP A 278 -33.42 26.56 21.43
N TYR A 279 -32.27 25.89 21.57
CA TYR A 279 -32.18 24.50 22.05
C TYR A 279 -31.17 24.25 23.17
N LEU A 280 -30.21 25.13 23.44
CA LEU A 280 -29.32 24.99 24.59
C LEU A 280 -29.93 25.66 25.81
N VAL A 281 -30.01 24.90 26.90
CA VAL A 281 -30.43 25.38 28.21
C VAL A 281 -29.39 25.01 29.24
N ARG A 282 -29.13 25.92 30.19
CA ARG A 282 -28.32 25.60 31.36
C ARG A 282 -29.15 24.73 32.31
N LYS A 283 -28.52 23.77 32.98
CA LYS A 283 -29.18 22.80 33.87
C LYS A 283 -29.91 23.45 35.05
N ASP A 284 -29.50 24.66 35.43
CA ASP A 284 -30.14 25.49 36.48
C ASP A 284 -31.27 26.39 35.95
N GLY A 285 -31.58 26.34 34.65
CA GLY A 285 -32.67 27.10 34.03
C GLY A 285 -32.31 28.49 33.53
N GLN A 286 -31.03 28.92 33.56
CA GLN A 286 -30.63 30.21 33.01
C GLN A 286 -30.72 30.27 31.48
N SER A 287 -30.97 31.47 30.96
CA SER A 287 -30.98 31.78 29.52
C SER A 287 -29.61 31.60 28.87
N TYR A 288 -29.60 31.29 27.57
CA TYR A 288 -28.37 31.10 26.81
C TYR A 288 -27.41 32.30 26.89
N ASP A 289 -26.22 32.07 27.44
CA ASP A 289 -25.08 32.97 27.35
C ASP A 289 -23.93 32.27 26.64
N ARG A 290 -23.39 32.92 25.61
CA ARG A 290 -22.34 32.33 24.78
C ARG A 290 -21.03 32.19 25.55
N GLN A 291 -20.62 33.19 26.33
CA GLN A 291 -19.33 33.15 27.01
C GLN A 291 -19.33 32.04 28.07
N ASP A 292 -20.41 31.94 28.81
CA ASP A 292 -20.61 30.89 29.80
C ASP A 292 -20.69 29.50 29.18
N TYR A 293 -21.39 29.32 28.05
CA TYR A 293 -21.42 28.03 27.34
C TYR A 293 -20.03 27.50 26.98
N TYR A 294 -19.14 28.37 26.48
CA TYR A 294 -17.77 27.97 26.14
C TYR A 294 -16.88 27.79 27.37
N ALA A 295 -17.16 28.49 28.48
CA ALA A 295 -16.40 28.35 29.72
C ALA A 295 -16.82 27.13 30.56
N ASN A 296 -18.12 26.80 30.56
CA ASN A 296 -18.74 25.80 31.44
C ASN A 296 -19.64 24.82 30.67
N PRO A 297 -19.16 24.15 29.61
CA PRO A 297 -20.01 23.37 28.70
C PRO A 297 -20.77 22.22 29.39
N SER A 298 -20.24 21.66 30.48
CA SER A 298 -20.88 20.58 31.26
C SER A 298 -22.19 20.99 31.92
N GLU A 299 -22.39 22.29 32.14
CA GLU A 299 -23.59 22.84 32.78
C GLU A 299 -24.75 23.02 31.80
N TRP A 300 -24.53 22.72 30.51
CA TRP A 300 -25.49 22.89 29.44
C TRP A 300 -26.01 21.54 28.93
N GLN A 301 -27.24 21.55 28.43
CA GLN A 301 -27.84 20.42 27.74
C GLN A 301 -28.62 20.91 26.52
N SER A 302 -28.76 20.03 25.53
CA SER A 302 -29.56 20.29 24.34
C SER A 302 -30.98 19.75 24.51
N LEU A 303 -31.97 20.56 24.16
CA LEU A 303 -33.39 20.20 24.03
C LEU A 303 -33.84 20.14 22.56
N PHE A 304 -32.89 19.95 21.64
CA PHE A 304 -33.17 19.96 20.21
C PHE A 304 -34.12 18.81 19.80
N GLY A 305 -33.95 17.63 20.39
CA GLY A 305 -34.78 16.45 20.13
C GLY A 305 -36.24 16.60 20.56
N GLU A 306 -36.50 17.36 21.62
CA GLU A 306 -37.83 17.56 22.18
C GLU A 306 -38.57 18.73 21.52
N ARG A 307 -37.84 19.82 21.25
CA ARG A 307 -38.41 21.09 20.77
C ARG A 307 -38.47 21.21 19.25
N ILE A 308 -37.48 20.67 18.54
CA ILE A 308 -37.27 20.98 17.11
C ILE A 308 -37.42 19.72 16.25
N MET A 309 -36.61 18.69 16.52
CA MET A 309 -36.52 17.49 15.68
C MET A 309 -37.86 16.79 15.31
N PRO A 310 -38.90 16.74 16.18
CA PRO A 310 -40.17 16.09 15.85
C PRO A 310 -40.91 16.70 14.65
N TYR A 311 -40.59 17.96 14.31
CA TYR A 311 -41.25 18.70 13.24
C TYR A 311 -40.41 18.77 11.95
N VAL A 312 -39.16 18.29 11.98
CA VAL A 312 -38.18 18.43 10.90
C VAL A 312 -38.31 17.30 9.88
N THR A 313 -38.35 17.61 8.58
CA THR A 313 -38.21 16.61 7.50
C THR A 313 -36.74 16.32 7.23
N LEU A 314 -35.95 17.37 7.04
CA LEU A 314 -34.53 17.30 6.76
C LEU A 314 -33.76 18.14 7.78
N PHE A 315 -32.91 17.48 8.55
CA PHE A 315 -32.01 18.15 9.47
C PHE A 315 -30.63 18.29 8.84
N LEU A 316 -30.11 19.51 8.75
CA LEU A 316 -28.77 19.85 8.27
C LEU A 316 -27.93 20.36 9.43
N ASN A 317 -27.04 19.53 9.96
CA ASN A 317 -26.16 19.94 11.04
C ASN A 317 -24.91 20.63 10.50
N GLY A 318 -24.79 21.94 10.77
CA GLY A 318 -23.63 22.75 10.40
C GLY A 318 -22.84 23.27 11.61
N THR A 319 -23.06 22.70 12.79
CA THR A 319 -22.45 23.14 14.05
C THR A 319 -21.14 22.41 14.29
N GLY A 320 -20.05 23.13 14.52
CA GLY A 320 -18.82 22.53 14.98
C GLY A 320 -18.93 22.08 16.44
N TRP A 321 -18.42 20.89 16.75
CA TRP A 321 -18.44 20.32 18.09
C TRP A 321 -17.02 20.08 18.63
N ALA A 322 -16.87 20.04 19.96
CA ALA A 322 -15.62 19.73 20.63
C ALA A 322 -15.87 18.86 21.86
N SER A 323 -14.88 18.06 22.25
CA SER A 323 -14.98 17.18 23.43
C SER A 323 -15.31 17.99 24.69
N GLY A 324 -16.21 17.46 25.51
CA GLY A 324 -16.74 18.12 26.71
C GLY A 324 -17.97 19.00 26.48
N PHE A 325 -18.33 19.30 25.22
CA PHE A 325 -19.56 20.00 24.88
C PHE A 325 -20.74 19.01 24.76
N PRO A 326 -21.97 19.40 25.16
CA PRO A 326 -23.13 18.52 25.06
C PRO A 326 -23.44 18.19 23.59
N SER A 327 -23.86 16.95 23.33
CA SER A 327 -24.39 16.58 22.02
C SER A 327 -25.65 17.39 21.71
N ILE A 328 -25.82 17.77 20.44
CA ILE A 328 -27.01 18.46 19.95
C ILE A 328 -28.20 17.51 19.99
N LEU A 329 -27.99 16.25 19.60
CA LEU A 329 -29.05 15.24 19.58
C LEU A 329 -28.49 13.87 19.99
N THR A 330 -29.02 13.32 21.06
CA THR A 330 -28.68 11.95 21.52
C THR A 330 -29.51 10.89 20.80
N THR A 331 -29.06 9.62 20.87
CA THR A 331 -29.80 8.48 20.31
C THR A 331 -31.20 8.38 20.91
N GLN A 332 -31.31 8.54 22.23
CA GLN A 332 -32.59 8.54 22.94
C GLN A 332 -33.49 9.70 22.52
N GLN A 333 -32.92 10.90 22.37
CA GLN A 333 -33.68 12.07 21.93
C GLN A 333 -34.22 11.92 20.51
N LEU A 334 -33.44 11.34 19.59
CA LEU A 334 -33.93 11.05 18.23
C LEU A 334 -35.07 10.03 18.25
N SER A 335 -34.95 8.95 19.04
CA SER A 335 -36.04 7.97 19.19
C SER A 335 -37.31 8.63 19.75
N ASN A 336 -37.19 9.48 20.76
CA ASN A 336 -38.31 10.23 21.33
C ASN A 336 -38.93 11.19 20.32
N ALA A 337 -38.10 11.84 19.49
CA ALA A 337 -38.56 12.77 18.46
C ALA A 337 -39.40 12.06 17.38
N ILE A 338 -38.99 10.86 16.96
CA ILE A 338 -39.72 10.03 16.00
C ILE A 338 -41.07 9.61 16.57
N ALA A 339 -41.10 9.11 17.82
CA ALA A 339 -42.33 8.73 18.49
C ALA A 339 -43.31 9.92 18.64
N LYS A 340 -42.78 11.08 19.04
CA LYS A 340 -43.55 12.32 19.12
C LYS A 340 -44.09 12.72 17.75
N ALA A 341 -43.29 12.66 16.69
CA ALA A 341 -43.73 12.98 15.34
C ALA A 341 -44.87 12.06 14.86
N GLN A 342 -44.79 10.76 15.14
CA GLN A 342 -45.85 9.79 14.85
C GLN A 342 -47.15 10.11 15.60
N SER A 343 -47.05 10.61 16.84
CA SER A 343 -48.22 10.98 17.65
C SER A 343 -48.96 12.25 17.18
N LEU A 344 -48.35 13.06 16.29
CA LEU A 344 -48.97 14.30 15.80
C LEU A 344 -50.19 14.07 14.89
N GLY A 345 -50.41 12.84 14.41
CA GLY A 345 -51.58 12.50 13.58
C GLY A 345 -51.64 13.23 12.23
N ILE A 346 -50.52 13.79 11.77
CA ILE A 346 -50.42 14.50 10.48
C ILE A 346 -49.99 13.53 9.37
N PRO A 347 -50.47 13.70 8.12
CA PRO A 347 -50.09 12.83 7.00
C PRO A 347 -48.57 12.71 6.77
N SER A 348 -47.83 13.77 7.11
CA SER A 348 -46.38 13.82 6.92
C SER A 348 -45.56 13.19 8.04
N ALA A 349 -46.19 12.67 9.09
CA ALA A 349 -45.51 12.10 10.26
C ALA A 349 -44.47 11.03 9.88
N VAL A 350 -44.74 10.24 8.83
CA VAL A 350 -43.84 9.19 8.33
C VAL A 350 -42.50 9.72 7.80
N THR A 351 -42.43 10.99 7.42
CA THR A 351 -41.22 11.64 6.87
C THR A 351 -40.43 12.47 7.89
N ARG A 352 -40.97 12.65 9.11
CA ARG A 352 -40.34 13.48 10.14
C ARG A 352 -39.22 12.74 10.85
N ALA A 353 -38.15 13.46 11.15
CA ALA A 353 -36.95 12.95 11.80
C ALA A 353 -36.33 11.73 11.08
N ARG A 354 -36.47 11.68 9.74
CA ARG A 354 -35.99 10.57 8.89
C ARG A 354 -34.73 10.85 8.09
N CYS A 355 -34.47 12.11 7.76
CA CYS A 355 -33.34 12.48 6.94
C CYS A 355 -32.44 13.44 7.70
N ILE A 356 -31.17 13.06 7.86
CA ILE A 356 -30.16 13.84 8.55
C ILE A 356 -28.95 14.00 7.63
N GLY A 357 -28.59 15.24 7.34
CA GLY A 357 -27.33 15.61 6.71
C GLY A 357 -26.39 16.21 7.74
N ASP A 358 -25.45 15.43 8.22
CA ASP A 358 -24.41 15.88 9.13
C ASP A 358 -23.20 16.41 8.35
N ILE A 359 -23.13 17.74 8.20
CA ILE A 359 -22.07 18.41 7.42
C ILE A 359 -20.85 18.68 8.29
N SER A 360 -21.00 18.70 9.62
CA SER A 360 -19.85 18.78 10.53
C SER A 360 -19.04 17.47 10.52
N CYS A 361 -19.73 16.33 10.43
CA CYS A 361 -19.15 14.99 10.31
C CYS A 361 -18.23 14.65 11.50
N ASP A 362 -18.66 15.02 12.71
CA ASP A 362 -17.95 14.74 13.95
C ASP A 362 -18.44 13.40 14.54
N ILE A 363 -17.74 12.29 14.22
CA ILE A 363 -18.11 10.91 14.66
C ILE A 363 -18.24 10.85 16.19
N GLY A 364 -19.40 10.37 16.67
CA GLY A 364 -19.74 10.32 18.10
C GLY A 364 -19.80 11.68 18.81
N GLY A 365 -19.82 12.79 18.08
CA GLY A 365 -19.74 14.15 18.61
C GLY A 365 -21.11 14.82 18.78
N GLY A 366 -21.37 15.84 17.96
CA GLY A 366 -22.59 16.63 18.02
C GLY A 366 -23.87 15.81 17.82
N LEU A 367 -23.79 14.73 17.05
CA LEU A 367 -24.84 13.71 16.91
C LEU A 367 -24.28 12.40 17.46
N GLU A 368 -24.80 11.95 18.60
CA GLU A 368 -24.25 10.80 19.35
C GLU A 368 -24.24 9.51 18.51
N PHE A 369 -25.26 9.33 17.68
CA PHE A 369 -25.48 8.16 16.83
C PHE A 369 -24.73 8.23 15.49
N LEU A 370 -23.88 9.23 15.25
CA LEU A 370 -23.04 9.25 14.06
C LEU A 370 -21.88 8.25 14.22
N GLU A 371 -22.04 7.08 13.61
CA GLU A 371 -21.07 5.98 13.74
C GLU A 371 -19.90 6.07 12.75
N ARG A 372 -20.13 6.65 11.57
CA ARG A 372 -19.15 6.74 10.49
C ARG A 372 -19.40 7.91 9.54
N SER A 373 -18.33 8.34 8.86
CA SER A 373 -18.44 9.20 7.68
C SER A 373 -18.84 8.40 6.44
N THR A 374 -19.38 9.08 5.44
CA THR A 374 -19.66 8.55 4.11
C THR A 374 -18.71 9.15 3.07
N THR A 375 -18.76 8.66 1.83
CA THR A 375 -17.92 9.18 0.73
C THR A 375 -18.78 9.81 -0.36
N ILE A 376 -18.21 10.59 -1.27
CA ILE A 376 -18.99 11.10 -2.42
C ILE A 376 -19.48 9.95 -3.32
N SER A 377 -18.78 8.81 -3.38
CA SER A 377 -19.23 7.64 -4.13
C SER A 377 -20.49 7.03 -3.50
N GLU A 378 -20.48 6.89 -2.18
CA GLU A 378 -21.57 6.32 -1.38
C GLU A 378 -21.97 7.33 -0.30
N PRO A 379 -22.81 8.34 -0.63
CA PRO A 379 -23.01 9.52 0.22
C PRO A 379 -23.86 9.29 1.45
N THR A 380 -24.57 8.17 1.51
CA THR A 380 -25.55 7.90 2.56
C THR A 380 -25.47 6.48 3.08
N TYR A 381 -25.93 6.29 4.31
CA TYR A 381 -26.29 4.98 4.85
C TYR A 381 -27.61 5.09 5.62
N LYS A 382 -28.20 3.93 5.91
CA LYS A 382 -29.38 3.83 6.75
C LYS A 382 -29.05 3.18 8.09
N PHE A 383 -29.78 3.59 9.11
CA PHE A 383 -29.71 3.01 10.45
C PHE A 383 -31.06 3.14 11.14
N ALA A 384 -31.27 2.36 12.20
CA ALA A 384 -32.43 2.46 13.09
C ALA A 384 -31.94 2.71 14.52
N VAL A 385 -32.64 3.57 15.27
CA VAL A 385 -32.34 3.85 16.68
C VAL A 385 -33.14 2.95 17.64
N SER A 386 -34.17 2.29 17.15
CA SER A 386 -34.91 1.23 17.83
C SER A 386 -35.69 0.37 16.83
N ASP A 387 -36.14 -0.82 17.24
CA ASP A 387 -36.91 -1.73 16.37
C ASP A 387 -38.18 -1.08 15.81
N THR A 388 -38.76 -0.13 16.55
CA THR A 388 -39.95 0.62 16.15
C THR A 388 -39.62 1.95 15.49
N SER A 389 -38.35 2.39 15.51
CA SER A 389 -37.99 3.65 14.89
C SER A 389 -38.14 3.56 13.40
N GLY A 390 -37.87 2.43 12.75
CA GLY A 390 -37.72 2.33 11.29
C GLY A 390 -36.47 3.05 10.79
N ASP A 391 -36.19 2.96 9.48
CA ASP A 391 -34.96 3.46 8.88
C ASP A 391 -34.85 5.00 8.91
N ILE A 392 -33.64 5.47 9.19
CA ILE A 392 -33.21 6.87 9.14
C ILE A 392 -32.08 6.95 8.12
N THR A 393 -32.17 7.90 7.19
CA THR A 393 -31.14 8.16 6.19
C THR A 393 -30.16 9.18 6.73
N MET A 394 -28.89 8.80 6.81
CA MET A 394 -27.77 9.65 7.20
C MET A 394 -26.92 9.99 5.98
N MET A 395 -26.67 11.28 5.75
CA MET A 395 -25.60 11.79 4.88
C MET A 395 -24.51 12.39 5.77
N SER A 396 -23.29 11.87 5.72
CA SER A 396 -22.16 12.34 6.54
C SER A 396 -20.86 12.36 5.74
N VAL A 397 -20.90 12.91 4.53
CA VAL A 397 -19.79 12.83 3.58
C VAL A 397 -18.56 13.56 4.12
N ASP A 398 -17.45 12.85 4.25
CA ASP A 398 -16.19 13.51 4.52
C ASP A 398 -15.72 14.31 3.29
N ILE A 399 -15.21 15.51 3.51
CA ILE A 399 -14.61 16.35 2.44
C ILE A 399 -15.62 16.84 1.37
N LEU A 400 -16.87 17.12 1.75
CA LEU A 400 -17.91 17.71 0.89
C LEU A 400 -17.48 18.80 -0.11
N PRO A 401 -16.61 19.79 0.24
CA PRO A 401 -16.20 20.83 -0.71
C PRO A 401 -15.51 20.30 -1.98
N THR A 402 -14.99 19.07 -1.96
CA THR A 402 -14.34 18.49 -3.14
C THR A 402 -15.31 18.13 -4.25
N ALA A 403 -16.62 18.06 -3.94
CA ALA A 403 -17.67 17.93 -4.95
C ALA A 403 -17.85 19.21 -5.79
N LEU A 404 -17.35 20.36 -5.32
CA LEU A 404 -17.39 21.66 -6.00
C LEU A 404 -15.98 22.18 -6.30
N PRO A 405 -15.13 21.42 -7.01
CA PRO A 405 -13.70 21.66 -6.98
C PRO A 405 -13.30 22.97 -7.66
N LEU A 406 -14.03 23.41 -8.69
CA LEU A 406 -13.73 24.64 -9.43
C LEU A 406 -13.93 25.87 -8.54
N ASP A 407 -15.14 26.04 -8.00
CA ASP A 407 -15.51 27.19 -7.19
C ASP A 407 -14.76 27.21 -5.85
N ALA A 408 -14.60 26.04 -5.21
CA ALA A 408 -13.82 25.90 -4.00
C ALA A 408 -12.35 26.31 -4.22
N SER A 409 -11.73 25.91 -5.34
CA SER A 409 -10.34 26.28 -5.65
C SER A 409 -10.19 27.76 -5.98
N ARG A 410 -11.15 28.36 -6.71
CA ARG A 410 -11.15 29.80 -7.00
C ARG A 410 -11.20 30.64 -5.73
N HIS A 411 -12.13 30.32 -4.82
CA HIS A 411 -12.23 31.00 -3.54
C HIS A 411 -11.00 30.77 -2.68
N PHE A 412 -10.58 29.52 -2.51
CA PHE A 412 -9.41 29.19 -1.70
C PHE A 412 -8.15 29.89 -2.20
N SER A 413 -7.90 29.85 -3.52
CA SER A 413 -6.78 30.54 -4.13
C SER A 413 -6.83 32.04 -3.86
N LYS A 414 -8.00 32.69 -3.96
CA LYS A 414 -8.16 34.11 -3.71
C LYS A 414 -7.84 34.48 -2.26
N GLU A 415 -8.38 33.74 -1.29
CA GLU A 415 -8.16 34.01 0.14
C GLU A 415 -6.73 33.66 0.58
N PHE A 416 -6.12 32.63 -0.01
CA PHE A 416 -4.75 32.23 0.32
C PHE A 416 -3.68 33.11 -0.35
N PHE A 417 -3.96 33.71 -1.51
CA PHE A 417 -2.98 34.44 -2.31
C PHE A 417 -2.19 35.53 -1.55
N PRO A 418 -2.80 36.36 -0.68
CA PRO A 418 -2.06 37.36 0.09
C PRO A 418 -1.05 36.76 1.07
N TYR A 419 -1.39 35.62 1.69
CA TYR A 419 -0.48 34.88 2.57
C TYR A 419 0.67 34.27 1.79
N LEU A 420 0.39 33.69 0.62
CA LEU A 420 1.42 33.12 -0.24
C LEU A 420 2.42 34.19 -0.71
N ARG A 421 1.95 35.36 -1.17
CA ARG A 421 2.84 36.46 -1.59
C ARG A 421 3.68 36.97 -0.41
N THR A 422 3.09 37.07 0.79
CA THR A 422 3.83 37.43 2.00
C THR A 422 4.93 36.40 2.31
N LEU A 423 4.62 35.11 2.22
CA LEU A 423 5.57 34.02 2.42
C LEU A 423 6.71 34.03 1.37
N ILE A 424 6.38 34.24 0.09
CA ILE A 424 7.37 34.35 -0.99
C ILE A 424 8.32 35.53 -0.75
N ASN A 425 7.81 36.67 -0.31
CA ASN A 425 8.64 37.85 0.01
C ASN A 425 9.59 37.58 1.19
N GLN A 426 9.14 36.86 2.22
CA GLN A 426 9.98 36.44 3.35
C GLN A 426 11.13 35.53 2.90
N VAL A 427 10.84 34.55 2.02
CA VAL A 427 11.84 33.63 1.47
C VAL A 427 12.84 34.36 0.56
N GLY A 428 12.35 35.26 -0.31
CA GLY A 428 13.17 35.99 -1.28
C GLY A 428 14.00 37.14 -0.70
N LYS A 429 13.93 37.41 0.61
CA LYS A 429 14.59 38.54 1.30
C LYS A 429 14.38 39.89 0.59
N SER A 430 13.20 40.09 0.01
CA SER A 430 12.87 41.32 -0.70
C SER A 430 12.63 42.48 0.29
N ASN A 431 13.27 43.63 0.07
CA ASN A 431 13.01 44.87 0.84
C ASN A 431 11.61 45.45 0.61
N ASN A 432 10.83 44.87 -0.31
CA ASN A 432 9.46 45.27 -0.55
C ASN A 432 8.58 44.72 0.59
N LYS A 433 8.17 45.59 1.52
CA LYS A 433 7.24 45.32 2.63
C LYS A 433 5.81 45.02 2.13
N GLY A 434 5.66 44.09 1.19
CA GLY A 434 4.41 43.77 0.51
C GLY A 434 3.43 42.91 1.30
N GLY A 435 3.74 42.56 2.55
CA GLY A 435 2.82 41.88 3.47
C GLY A 435 2.55 42.79 4.66
N GLY A 436 1.28 43.12 4.91
CA GLY A 436 0.90 43.81 6.14
C GLY A 436 1.35 43.02 7.38
N GLU A 437 1.64 43.72 8.49
CA GLU A 437 2.07 43.09 9.75
C GLU A 437 1.14 41.96 10.18
N GLU A 438 -0.16 42.09 9.91
CA GLU A 438 -1.15 41.05 10.24
C GLU A 438 -1.00 39.75 9.45
N LEU A 439 -0.70 39.81 8.14
CA LEU A 439 -0.50 38.60 7.34
C LEU A 439 0.74 37.83 7.81
N THR A 440 1.78 38.56 8.22
CA THR A 440 2.99 37.97 8.81
C THR A 440 2.68 37.30 10.15
N ARG A 441 1.94 37.97 11.03
CA ARG A 441 1.51 37.38 12.31
C ARG A 441 0.63 36.14 12.11
N ALA A 442 -0.27 36.17 11.13
CA ALA A 442 -1.10 35.02 10.79
C ALA A 442 -0.29 33.83 10.27
N LEU A 443 0.74 34.04 9.44
CA LEU A 443 1.66 32.98 9.01
C LEU A 443 2.47 32.40 10.18
N GLU A 444 2.91 33.24 11.13
CA GLU A 444 3.57 32.76 12.35
C GLU A 444 2.61 31.96 13.23
N ARG A 445 1.36 32.41 13.41
CA ARG A 445 0.32 31.62 14.08
C ARG A 445 0.05 30.32 13.33
N ALA A 446 0.07 30.31 12.01
CA ALA A 446 -0.19 29.10 11.22
C ALA A 446 0.98 28.12 11.17
N THR A 447 2.17 28.52 11.62
CA THR A 447 3.34 27.65 11.64
C THR A 447 3.26 26.67 12.79
N ILE A 448 3.31 25.38 12.47
CA ILE A 448 3.32 24.31 13.46
C ILE A 448 4.75 24.03 13.93
N ALA A 449 5.67 23.88 12.96
CA ALA A 449 7.07 23.55 13.21
C ALA A 449 7.99 24.33 12.26
N SER A 450 9.16 24.70 12.77
CA SER A 450 10.24 25.33 12.01
C SER A 450 11.58 25.06 12.69
N ASN A 451 12.65 24.97 11.93
CA ASN A 451 13.99 24.71 12.45
C ASN A 451 14.06 23.44 13.32
N GLY A 452 13.30 22.42 12.94
CA GLY A 452 13.21 21.15 13.66
C GLY A 452 12.52 21.25 15.02
N LYS A 453 11.90 22.38 15.36
CA LYS A 453 11.24 22.61 16.66
C LYS A 453 9.77 22.97 16.46
N LEU A 454 8.91 22.47 17.35
CA LEU A 454 7.52 22.91 17.44
C LEU A 454 7.46 24.37 17.90
N LYS A 455 6.50 25.14 17.39
CA LYS A 455 6.18 26.47 17.95
C LYS A 455 5.57 26.30 19.35
N GLU A 456 5.72 27.30 20.21
CA GLU A 456 5.34 27.26 21.64
C GLU A 456 3.95 26.65 21.90
N LYS A 457 2.91 27.12 21.19
CA LYS A 457 1.54 26.61 21.32
C LYS A 457 1.31 25.14 20.90
N HIS A 458 2.28 24.55 20.23
CA HIS A 458 2.24 23.17 19.72
C HIS A 458 3.19 22.23 20.46
N GLN A 459 3.91 22.71 21.49
CA GLN A 459 4.90 21.92 22.24
C GLN A 459 4.31 20.66 22.90
N TRP A 460 3.01 20.67 23.19
CA TRP A 460 2.30 19.50 23.71
C TRP A 460 2.30 18.29 22.74
N LEU A 461 2.60 18.51 21.45
CA LEU A 461 2.78 17.45 20.45
C LEU A 461 4.17 16.80 20.49
N GLN A 462 5.15 17.42 21.16
CA GLN A 462 6.54 16.94 21.21
C GLN A 462 6.65 15.51 21.76
N PRO A 463 5.95 15.12 22.84
CA PRO A 463 6.04 13.76 23.35
C PRO A 463 5.64 12.70 22.32
N ALA A 464 4.57 12.94 21.56
CA ALA A 464 4.11 12.02 20.52
C ALA A 464 5.12 11.92 19.35
N VAL A 465 5.76 13.04 19.00
CA VAL A 465 6.80 13.08 17.97
C VAL A 465 8.08 12.37 18.42
N ASP A 466 8.52 12.60 19.65
CA ASP A 466 9.70 11.95 20.22
C ASP A 466 9.47 10.45 20.39
N GLU A 467 8.29 10.05 20.84
CA GLU A 467 7.85 8.66 20.89
C GLU A 467 7.90 8.04 19.50
N TRP A 468 7.37 8.70 18.48
CA TRP A 468 7.46 8.23 17.10
C TRP A 468 8.92 8.08 16.65
N HIS A 469 9.81 9.06 16.91
CA HIS A 469 11.24 8.95 16.58
C HIS A 469 11.92 7.80 17.33
N GLN A 470 11.56 7.58 18.59
CA GLN A 470 12.07 6.49 19.42
C GLN A 470 11.57 5.13 18.95
N GLU A 471 10.31 5.02 18.54
CA GLU A 471 9.72 3.84 17.90
C GLU A 471 10.43 3.52 16.57
N GLN A 472 10.68 4.53 15.73
CA GLN A 472 11.43 4.36 14.48
C GLN A 472 12.89 3.93 14.71
N ARG A 473 13.47 4.27 15.88
CA ARG A 473 14.83 3.86 16.30
C ARG A 473 14.83 2.56 17.11
N GLY A 474 13.66 2.11 17.55
CA GLY A 474 13.44 1.03 18.48
C GLY A 474 14.19 1.19 19.81
N VAL A 475 14.15 2.39 20.41
CA VAL A 475 14.69 2.72 21.74
C VAL A 475 13.56 3.21 22.66
N LYS A 476 12.84 2.30 23.30
CA LYS A 476 12.32 2.52 24.65
C LYS A 476 12.51 1.23 25.45
N GLY A 477 13.35 1.35 26.48
CA GLY A 477 13.52 0.36 27.52
C GLY A 477 12.35 0.39 28.50
N ILE A 478 11.85 -0.78 28.84
CA ILE A 478 11.70 -1.32 30.21
C ILE A 478 11.58 -0.23 31.30
N GLN A 479 10.38 0.32 31.49
CA GLN A 479 9.77 0.62 32.80
C GLN A 479 8.42 1.31 32.55
N HIS A 480 7.36 0.77 33.15
CA HIS A 480 5.93 1.11 32.98
C HIS A 480 5.21 0.41 31.82
N MET A 481 5.04 -0.90 31.99
CA MET A 481 3.88 -1.63 31.47
C MET A 481 2.59 -1.15 32.16
N ASN A 482 1.57 -0.94 31.32
CA ASN A 482 0.12 -0.75 31.57
C ASN A 482 -0.41 0.60 31.09
N ASP A 483 -0.40 0.83 29.77
CA ASP A 483 -1.59 1.20 28.97
C ASP A 483 -1.20 1.71 27.56
N SER A 484 -1.96 1.24 26.56
CA SER A 484 -2.00 1.63 25.13
C SER A 484 -0.80 1.30 24.21
N VAL A 485 -0.74 0.04 23.76
CA VAL A 485 -0.03 -0.36 22.53
C VAL A 485 -0.86 0.08 21.32
N GLN A 486 -0.30 0.87 20.39
CA GLN A 486 -1.05 1.36 19.22
C GLN A 486 -1.46 0.23 18.27
N VAL A 487 -2.78 0.07 18.13
CA VAL A 487 -3.45 -0.88 17.27
C VAL A 487 -3.90 -0.21 15.98
N GLY A 488 -3.30 -0.56 14.83
CA GLY A 488 -3.83 -0.21 13.51
C GLY A 488 -4.67 -1.34 12.92
N GLY A 489 -5.84 -1.04 12.34
CA GLY A 489 -6.73 -1.99 11.66
C GLY A 489 -8.03 -1.37 11.14
N THR A 490 -8.75 -2.06 10.26
CA THR A 490 -10.03 -1.62 9.65
C THR A 490 -11.28 -2.07 10.40
N GLY A 491 -11.12 -2.61 11.62
CA GLY A 491 -12.22 -3.16 12.40
C GLY A 491 -12.84 -2.16 13.37
N ALA A 492 -14.13 -1.89 13.18
CA ALA A 492 -15.01 -1.38 14.23
C ALA A 492 -15.21 -2.49 15.29
N ASP A 493 -14.87 -2.21 16.54
CA ASP A 493 -15.26 -3.06 17.67
C ASP A 493 -16.79 -3.03 17.79
N ARG A 494 -17.47 -4.09 17.31
CA ARG A 494 -18.68 -4.72 17.87
C ARG A 494 -19.32 -5.71 16.88
N ILE A 495 -18.96 -6.98 17.00
CA ILE A 495 -19.92 -8.08 16.80
C ILE A 495 -19.98 -8.83 18.12
N ARG A 496 -21.11 -8.71 18.83
CA ARG A 496 -21.35 -9.44 20.08
C ARG A 496 -21.39 -10.94 19.79
N GLY A 497 -20.49 -11.72 20.41
CA GLY A 497 -20.80 -13.09 20.83
C GLY A 497 -19.87 -14.23 20.40
N VAL A 498 -18.94 -14.06 19.46
CA VAL A 498 -18.03 -15.15 19.04
C VAL A 498 -16.57 -14.71 19.16
N LYS A 499 -15.78 -15.44 19.97
CA LYS A 499 -14.33 -15.24 20.07
C LYS A 499 -13.69 -15.60 18.73
N LYS A 500 -13.23 -14.59 17.98
CA LYS A 500 -12.55 -14.81 16.69
C LYS A 500 -11.25 -15.58 16.91
N LYS A 501 -10.93 -16.49 15.99
CA LYS A 501 -9.63 -17.17 15.95
C LYS A 501 -8.57 -16.17 15.48
N LYS A 502 -7.37 -16.17 16.04
CA LYS A 502 -6.33 -15.17 15.76
C LYS A 502 -5.17 -15.78 14.99
N MET A 503 -4.83 -15.18 13.85
CA MET A 503 -3.64 -15.51 13.08
C MET A 503 -2.66 -14.33 13.08
N VAL A 504 -1.36 -14.63 13.23
CA VAL A 504 -0.31 -13.61 13.11
C VAL A 504 0.59 -13.95 11.94
N MET A 505 0.72 -13.03 10.98
CA MET A 505 1.58 -13.18 9.83
C MET A 505 2.78 -12.25 9.95
N PHE A 506 3.98 -12.83 10.09
CA PHE A 506 5.23 -12.09 10.04
C PHE A 506 5.69 -11.89 8.60
N GLY A 507 5.86 -10.63 8.21
CA GLY A 507 6.27 -10.22 6.88
C GLY A 507 5.10 -9.71 6.03
N SER A 508 5.29 -8.54 5.43
CA SER A 508 4.34 -7.90 4.50
C SER A 508 4.96 -7.74 3.11
N GLY A 509 5.81 -8.68 2.71
CA GLY A 509 6.55 -8.64 1.44
C GLY A 509 5.67 -8.95 0.23
N MET A 510 6.28 -9.00 -0.96
CA MET A 510 5.57 -9.14 -2.25
C MET A 510 4.73 -10.43 -2.39
N VAL A 511 5.01 -11.46 -1.60
CA VAL A 511 4.25 -12.74 -1.63
C VAL A 511 3.10 -12.79 -0.60
N ALA A 512 2.99 -11.80 0.29
CA ALA A 512 2.01 -11.84 1.38
C ALA A 512 0.58 -11.54 0.91
N GLY A 513 0.41 -10.78 -0.17
CA GLY A 513 -0.89 -10.29 -0.64
C GLY A 513 -1.95 -11.38 -0.81
N PRO A 514 -1.72 -12.40 -1.67
CA PRO A 514 -2.68 -13.49 -1.86
C PRO A 514 -2.98 -14.30 -0.60
N ALA A 515 -2.01 -14.44 0.31
CA ALA A 515 -2.24 -15.11 1.59
C ALA A 515 -3.15 -14.28 2.51
N VAL A 516 -2.92 -12.96 2.57
CA VAL A 516 -3.76 -12.02 3.33
C VAL A 516 -5.19 -12.02 2.80
N GLU A 517 -5.36 -11.93 1.48
CA GLU A 517 -6.66 -11.95 0.82
C GLU A 517 -7.45 -13.23 1.15
N GLU A 518 -6.83 -14.39 0.99
CA GLU A 518 -7.48 -15.67 1.22
C GLU A 518 -7.89 -15.88 2.68
N ILE A 519 -7.03 -15.49 3.64
CA ILE A 519 -7.36 -15.57 5.07
C ILE A 519 -8.46 -14.57 5.42
N ALA A 520 -8.44 -13.37 4.84
CA ALA A 520 -9.40 -12.31 5.15
C ALA A 520 -10.84 -12.66 4.76
N LYS A 521 -11.05 -13.51 3.74
CA LYS A 521 -12.37 -14.05 3.37
C LYS A 521 -13.11 -14.72 4.54
N ARG A 522 -12.38 -15.19 5.56
CA ARG A 522 -12.97 -15.77 6.78
C ARG A 522 -13.23 -14.74 7.87
N GLY A 523 -14.47 -14.28 7.98
CA GLY A 523 -14.87 -13.30 9.00
C GLY A 523 -14.71 -13.75 10.46
N ASP A 524 -14.59 -15.07 10.70
CA ASP A 524 -14.32 -15.68 12.02
C ASP A 524 -12.83 -15.69 12.41
N VAL A 525 -11.94 -15.31 11.48
CA VAL A 525 -10.50 -15.19 11.70
C VAL A 525 -10.11 -13.71 11.78
N GLU A 526 -9.37 -13.33 12.79
CA GLU A 526 -8.66 -12.04 12.88
C GLU A 526 -7.20 -12.23 12.45
N LEU A 527 -6.77 -11.54 11.41
CA LEU A 527 -5.39 -11.58 10.92
C LEU A 527 -4.62 -10.34 11.40
N VAL A 528 -3.46 -10.56 12.02
CA VAL A 528 -2.52 -9.49 12.41
C VAL A 528 -1.24 -9.60 11.56
N ILE A 529 -0.99 -8.60 10.71
CA ILE A 529 0.23 -8.50 9.90
C ILE A 529 1.33 -7.82 10.73
N ALA A 530 2.35 -8.58 11.11
CA ALA A 530 3.50 -8.10 11.87
C ALA A 530 4.68 -7.81 10.91
N THR A 531 5.09 -6.55 10.78
CA THR A 531 6.14 -6.16 9.81
C THR A 531 6.98 -4.97 10.28
N ASN A 532 8.18 -4.80 9.75
CA ASN A 532 8.93 -3.54 9.88
C ASN A 532 8.65 -2.55 8.72
N LEU A 533 7.83 -2.93 7.73
CA LEU A 533 7.47 -2.14 6.57
C LEU A 533 6.03 -1.61 6.67
N LEU A 534 5.82 -0.54 7.46
CA LEU A 534 4.48 0.03 7.71
C LEU A 534 3.69 0.30 6.42
N GLY A 535 4.34 0.90 5.41
CA GLY A 535 3.67 1.26 4.15
C GLY A 535 3.11 0.04 3.40
N GLU A 536 3.79 -1.10 3.46
CA GLU A 536 3.32 -2.32 2.78
C GLU A 536 2.17 -2.98 3.57
N ALA A 537 2.26 -3.05 4.90
CA ALA A 537 1.15 -3.55 5.71
C ALA A 537 -0.10 -2.67 5.62
N GLN A 538 0.06 -1.34 5.55
CA GLN A 538 -1.07 -0.42 5.34
C GLN A 538 -1.71 -0.63 3.98
N LYS A 539 -0.92 -0.78 2.90
CA LYS A 539 -1.47 -1.10 1.58
C LYS A 539 -2.27 -2.39 1.59
N LEU A 540 -1.74 -3.45 2.21
CA LEU A 540 -2.43 -4.74 2.32
C LEU A 540 -3.74 -4.60 3.13
N ALA A 541 -3.67 -3.94 4.29
CA ALA A 541 -4.83 -3.73 5.15
C ALA A 541 -5.87 -2.79 4.51
N ILE A 542 -5.47 -1.78 3.73
CA ILE A 542 -6.40 -0.89 3.02
C ILE A 542 -7.02 -1.62 1.82
N ARG A 543 -6.20 -2.29 1.01
CA ARG A 543 -6.63 -2.97 -0.22
C ARG A 543 -7.72 -4.00 0.08
N TYR A 544 -7.49 -4.85 1.08
CA TYR A 544 -8.42 -5.92 1.44
C TYR A 544 -9.37 -5.52 2.58
N GLY A 545 -9.05 -4.46 3.33
CA GLY A 545 -9.88 -4.01 4.45
C GLY A 545 -11.16 -3.29 4.06
N GLN A 546 -11.30 -2.88 2.79
CA GLN A 546 -12.58 -2.39 2.26
C GLN A 546 -13.63 -3.51 2.15
N GLU A 547 -13.19 -4.74 1.88
CA GLU A 547 -14.05 -5.92 1.73
C GLU A 547 -14.13 -6.74 3.04
N HIS A 548 -13.08 -6.70 3.86
CA HIS A 548 -12.94 -7.55 5.05
C HIS A 548 -12.49 -6.75 6.28
N ASN A 549 -13.31 -6.69 7.33
CA ASN A 549 -13.07 -5.87 8.54
C ASN A 549 -12.22 -6.57 9.63
N ASN A 550 -11.49 -7.64 9.26
CA ASN A 550 -10.81 -8.55 10.16
C ASN A 550 -9.28 -8.53 10.06
N ILE A 551 -8.72 -7.51 9.38
CA ILE A 551 -7.27 -7.34 9.20
C ILE A 551 -6.75 -6.21 10.10
N LYS A 552 -5.71 -6.52 10.86
CA LYS A 552 -4.92 -5.59 11.69
C LYS A 552 -3.46 -5.66 11.29
N TYR A 553 -2.68 -4.65 11.65
CA TYR A 553 -1.24 -4.68 11.46
C TYR A 553 -0.48 -4.14 12.68
N ARG A 554 0.77 -4.60 12.85
CA ARG A 554 1.68 -4.23 13.92
C ARG A 554 3.08 -4.03 13.39
N ILE A 555 3.74 -2.99 13.89
CA ILE A 555 5.15 -2.78 13.60
C ILE A 555 5.99 -3.61 14.55
N VAL A 556 6.78 -4.51 13.98
CA VAL A 556 7.68 -5.39 14.73
C VAL A 556 9.07 -5.37 14.11
N ASP A 557 10.08 -5.50 14.95
CA ASP A 557 11.44 -5.78 14.53
C ASP A 557 11.79 -7.18 15.06
N VAL A 558 11.87 -8.16 14.16
CA VAL A 558 12.10 -9.55 14.54
C VAL A 558 13.49 -9.79 15.14
N ALA A 559 14.42 -8.84 14.97
CA ALA A 559 15.70 -8.85 15.70
C ALA A 559 15.54 -8.46 17.19
N LYS A 560 14.38 -7.94 17.59
CA LYS A 560 14.05 -7.52 18.96
C LYS A 560 12.85 -8.33 19.46
N LYS A 561 13.15 -9.41 20.17
CA LYS A 561 12.19 -10.40 20.67
C LYS A 561 10.98 -9.76 21.37
N GLU A 562 11.22 -8.71 22.14
CA GLU A 562 10.23 -8.02 22.97
C GLU A 562 9.11 -7.37 22.12
N THR A 563 9.39 -7.07 20.85
CA THR A 563 8.43 -6.41 19.96
C THR A 563 7.32 -7.32 19.45
N TYR A 564 7.50 -8.65 19.51
CA TYR A 564 6.57 -9.59 18.89
C TYR A 564 6.17 -10.80 19.74
N GLU A 565 6.85 -11.06 20.86
CA GLU A 565 6.55 -12.20 21.75
C GLU A 565 5.07 -12.26 22.16
N HIS A 566 4.48 -11.12 22.52
CA HIS A 566 3.06 -11.02 22.88
C HIS A 566 2.13 -11.42 21.73
N LEU A 567 2.48 -11.09 20.47
CA LEU A 567 1.67 -11.45 19.31
C LEU A 567 1.63 -12.96 19.11
N ILE A 568 2.77 -13.63 19.27
CA ILE A 568 2.82 -15.09 19.19
C ILE A 568 1.98 -15.70 20.31
N ASN A 569 2.12 -15.23 21.55
CA ASN A 569 1.34 -15.77 22.68
C ASN A 569 -0.18 -15.63 22.51
N GLU A 570 -0.64 -14.58 21.83
CA GLU A 570 -2.06 -14.34 21.54
C GLU A 570 -2.57 -15.07 20.29
N ALA A 571 -1.69 -15.56 19.42
CA ALA A 571 -2.07 -16.24 18.18
C ALA A 571 -2.61 -17.65 18.44
N ASP A 572 -3.43 -18.16 17.53
CA ASP A 572 -3.74 -19.58 17.42
C ASP A 572 -2.79 -20.26 16.40
N VAL A 573 -2.50 -19.57 15.29
CA VAL A 573 -1.51 -19.99 14.27
C VAL A 573 -0.65 -18.80 13.86
N VAL A 574 0.65 -19.05 13.74
CA VAL A 574 1.65 -18.08 13.26
C VAL A 574 2.07 -18.44 11.83
N ILE A 575 2.15 -17.45 10.97
CA ILE A 575 2.71 -17.56 9.61
C ILE A 575 4.02 -16.77 9.58
N SER A 576 5.10 -17.34 9.03
CA SER A 576 6.35 -16.61 8.79
C SER A 576 6.69 -16.56 7.30
N LEU A 577 6.56 -15.36 6.73
CA LEU A 577 7.01 -14.98 5.38
C LEU A 577 8.24 -14.05 5.45
N LEU A 578 9.04 -14.21 6.50
CA LEU A 578 10.31 -13.52 6.72
C LEU A 578 11.46 -14.14 5.91
N PRO A 579 12.62 -13.46 5.79
CA PRO A 579 13.86 -14.11 5.38
C PRO A 579 14.18 -15.34 6.23
N ALA A 580 14.68 -16.41 5.59
CA ALA A 580 14.89 -17.72 6.22
C ALA A 580 15.77 -17.71 7.48
N ALA A 581 16.63 -16.69 7.64
CA ALA A 581 17.47 -16.51 8.82
C ALA A 581 16.68 -16.32 10.12
N TYR A 582 15.44 -15.82 10.05
CA TYR A 582 14.62 -15.50 11.23
C TYR A 582 13.67 -16.63 11.64
N HIS A 583 13.51 -17.68 10.82
CA HIS A 583 12.48 -18.70 11.08
C HIS A 583 12.74 -19.52 12.35
N VAL A 584 14.01 -19.76 12.68
CA VAL A 584 14.38 -20.51 13.88
C VAL A 584 13.95 -19.76 15.14
N ASP A 585 14.21 -18.45 15.20
CA ASP A 585 13.84 -17.61 16.34
C ASP A 585 12.31 -17.56 16.55
N ILE A 586 11.55 -17.43 15.46
CA ILE A 586 10.08 -17.48 15.50
C ILE A 586 9.59 -18.86 15.93
N ALA A 587 10.20 -19.94 15.44
CA ALA A 587 9.85 -21.32 15.79
C ALA A 587 10.11 -21.62 17.27
N GLU A 588 11.22 -21.18 17.83
CA GLU A 588 11.50 -21.33 19.26
C GLU A 588 10.45 -20.62 20.12
N MET A 589 10.01 -19.44 19.69
CA MET A 589 8.95 -18.72 20.37
C MET A 589 7.61 -19.45 20.27
N CYS A 590 7.28 -19.98 19.09
CA CYS A 590 6.07 -20.75 18.87
C CYS A 590 6.04 -22.00 19.77
N ILE A 591 7.16 -22.72 19.89
CA ILE A 591 7.28 -23.85 20.84
C ILE A 591 7.03 -23.39 22.28
N SER A 592 7.64 -22.28 22.68
CA SER A 592 7.51 -21.74 24.05
C SER A 592 6.08 -21.30 24.36
N GLY A 593 5.41 -20.66 23.39
CA GLY A 593 4.01 -20.22 23.48
C GLY A 593 2.99 -21.30 23.16
N LYS A 594 3.42 -22.52 22.83
CA LYS A 594 2.60 -23.65 22.36
C LYS A 594 1.70 -23.31 21.16
N LYS A 595 2.27 -22.63 20.17
CA LYS A 595 1.59 -22.15 18.96
C LYS A 595 2.11 -22.85 17.72
N HIS A 596 1.24 -23.09 16.74
CA HIS A 596 1.65 -23.67 15.47
C HIS A 596 2.29 -22.61 14.56
N LEU A 597 3.26 -23.04 13.75
CA LEU A 597 3.96 -22.20 12.77
C LEU A 597 3.79 -22.78 11.36
N VAL A 598 3.53 -21.90 10.39
CA VAL A 598 3.51 -22.23 8.95
C VAL A 598 4.50 -21.33 8.20
N THR A 599 5.39 -21.91 7.39
CA THR A 599 6.39 -21.17 6.60
C THR A 599 6.55 -21.72 5.18
N ALA A 600 6.88 -20.86 4.23
CA ALA A 600 7.17 -21.24 2.84
C ALA A 600 8.65 -21.61 2.60
N SER A 601 9.43 -21.87 3.64
CA SER A 601 10.88 -22.01 3.54
C SER A 601 11.37 -23.43 3.83
N TYR A 602 12.55 -23.74 3.28
CA TYR A 602 13.25 -25.01 3.52
C TYR A 602 13.49 -25.30 5.00
N ILE A 603 13.44 -26.57 5.38
CA ILE A 603 13.81 -27.05 6.71
C ILE A 603 15.34 -27.07 6.82
N SER A 604 15.89 -26.02 7.45
CA SER A 604 17.31 -25.89 7.77
C SER A 604 17.74 -26.85 8.88
N GLU A 605 19.04 -27.13 8.99
CA GLU A 605 19.57 -27.99 10.08
C GLU A 605 19.21 -27.48 11.48
N PRO A 606 19.35 -26.16 11.79
CA PRO A 606 18.88 -25.64 13.07
C PRO A 606 17.37 -25.80 13.28
N MET A 607 16.56 -25.71 12.21
CA MET A 607 15.11 -25.97 12.30
C MET A 607 14.84 -27.45 12.63
N ARG A 608 15.56 -28.41 12.03
CA ARG A 608 15.40 -29.85 12.34
C ARG A 608 15.64 -30.17 13.80
N HIS A 609 16.63 -29.51 14.43
CA HIS A 609 16.94 -29.71 15.85
C HIS A 609 15.80 -29.28 16.80
N LEU A 610 14.79 -28.57 16.31
CA LEU A 610 13.61 -28.21 17.10
C LEU A 610 12.55 -29.31 17.14
N HIS A 611 12.70 -30.41 16.39
CA HIS A 611 11.67 -31.44 16.21
C HIS A 611 11.16 -32.03 17.53
N ASP A 612 12.06 -32.57 18.38
CA ASP A 612 11.65 -33.21 19.64
C ASP A 612 11.04 -32.22 20.64
N ARG A 613 11.52 -30.97 20.65
CA ARG A 613 10.96 -29.89 21.47
C ARG A 613 9.56 -29.51 21.01
N ALA A 614 9.34 -29.42 19.70
CA ALA A 614 8.04 -29.14 19.11
C ALA A 614 7.05 -30.30 19.36
N LEU A 615 7.48 -31.56 19.21
CA LEU A 615 6.69 -32.74 19.58
C LEU A 615 6.27 -32.69 21.06
N SER A 616 7.22 -32.44 21.95
CA SER A 616 6.97 -32.39 23.40
C SER A 616 6.04 -31.24 23.81
N ALA A 617 6.03 -30.15 23.04
CA ALA A 617 5.15 -29.01 23.26
C ALA A 617 3.77 -29.15 22.60
N ASP A 618 3.51 -30.26 21.89
CA ASP A 618 2.33 -30.47 21.05
C ASP A 618 2.18 -29.37 19.97
N VAL A 619 3.28 -29.00 19.33
CA VAL A 619 3.37 -27.93 18.33
C VAL A 619 3.74 -28.48 16.96
N LEU A 620 2.96 -28.09 15.94
CA LEU A 620 3.34 -28.21 14.53
C LEU A 620 4.17 -27.01 14.07
N LEU A 621 5.33 -27.29 13.48
CA LEU A 621 6.14 -26.35 12.70
C LEU A 621 6.14 -26.83 11.24
N LEU A 622 5.11 -26.43 10.48
CA LEU A 622 4.94 -26.77 9.07
C LEU A 622 5.79 -25.84 8.21
N ASN A 623 6.73 -26.42 7.48
CA ASN A 623 7.62 -25.71 6.58
C ASN A 623 7.37 -26.15 5.14
N GLU A 624 8.14 -25.61 4.21
CA GLU A 624 8.15 -26.09 2.83
C GLU A 624 6.76 -26.07 2.16
N ILE A 625 5.93 -25.06 2.46
CA ILE A 625 4.58 -24.90 1.87
C ILE A 625 4.40 -23.62 1.05
N GLY A 626 5.32 -23.36 0.11
CA GLY A 626 5.21 -22.30 -0.91
C GLY A 626 5.05 -22.86 -2.32
N LEU A 627 5.92 -22.45 -3.24
CA LEU A 627 6.00 -22.97 -4.61
C LEU A 627 7.06 -24.09 -4.74
N ASP A 628 8.32 -23.73 -4.49
CA ASP A 628 9.50 -24.60 -4.48
C ASP A 628 10.44 -24.08 -3.37
N PRO A 629 10.29 -24.60 -2.14
CA PRO A 629 9.55 -25.82 -1.77
C PRO A 629 8.07 -25.56 -1.43
N GLY A 630 7.17 -26.41 -1.90
CA GLY A 630 5.73 -26.42 -1.59
C GLY A 630 4.89 -27.19 -2.60
N ILE A 631 4.29 -26.49 -3.57
CA ILE A 631 3.51 -27.12 -4.64
C ILE A 631 4.29 -28.26 -5.31
N ASP A 632 5.60 -28.08 -5.50
CA ASP A 632 6.48 -29.11 -6.06
C ASP A 632 6.49 -30.41 -5.24
N HIS A 633 6.55 -30.32 -3.91
CA HIS A 633 6.44 -31.47 -3.01
C HIS A 633 5.05 -32.08 -3.06
N CYS A 634 4.00 -31.26 -2.88
CA CYS A 634 2.62 -31.72 -2.84
C CYS A 634 2.26 -32.53 -4.11
N SER A 635 2.54 -31.95 -5.28
CA SER A 635 2.23 -32.56 -6.57
C SER A 635 3.12 -33.76 -6.88
N ALA A 636 4.42 -33.72 -6.55
CA ALA A 636 5.31 -34.88 -6.74
C ALA A 636 4.87 -36.07 -5.88
N ILE A 637 4.57 -35.84 -4.60
CA ILE A 637 4.13 -36.89 -3.67
C ILE A 637 2.79 -37.48 -4.11
N SER A 638 1.82 -36.64 -4.47
CA SER A 638 0.52 -37.09 -4.99
C SER A 638 0.70 -38.01 -6.21
N LEU A 639 1.41 -37.54 -7.24
CA LEU A 639 1.64 -38.29 -8.47
C LEU A 639 2.38 -39.61 -8.22
N ILE A 640 3.45 -39.57 -7.43
CA ILE A 640 4.27 -40.77 -7.12
C ILE A 640 3.44 -41.80 -6.34
N ASN A 641 2.64 -41.36 -5.36
CA ASN A 641 1.80 -42.26 -4.57
C ASN A 641 0.70 -42.88 -5.43
N ASP A 642 0.08 -42.13 -6.33
CA ASP A 642 -0.92 -42.64 -7.27
C ASP A 642 -0.33 -43.68 -8.24
N LEU A 643 0.89 -43.44 -8.72
CA LEU A 643 1.61 -44.40 -9.57
C LEU A 643 1.96 -45.68 -8.81
N LYS A 644 2.46 -45.57 -7.58
CA LYS A 644 2.74 -46.75 -6.73
C LYS A 644 1.46 -47.51 -6.39
N ALA A 645 0.36 -46.83 -6.11
CA ALA A 645 -0.94 -47.46 -5.86
C ALA A 645 -1.46 -48.24 -7.08
N LYS A 646 -1.10 -47.80 -8.30
CA LYS A 646 -1.35 -48.51 -9.57
C LYS A 646 -0.34 -49.64 -9.84
N GLY A 647 0.54 -49.97 -8.89
CA GLY A 647 1.56 -51.01 -9.03
C GLY A 647 2.70 -50.65 -9.98
N LYS A 648 2.92 -49.36 -10.24
CA LYS A 648 4.01 -48.87 -11.11
C LYS A 648 5.27 -48.61 -10.28
N GLN A 649 6.41 -48.98 -10.84
CA GLN A 649 7.73 -48.71 -10.25
C GLN A 649 8.32 -47.43 -10.87
N VAL A 650 8.67 -46.45 -10.04
CA VAL A 650 9.33 -45.22 -10.49
C VAL A 650 10.82 -45.47 -10.73
N VAL A 651 11.28 -45.22 -11.97
CA VAL A 651 12.67 -45.42 -12.38
C VAL A 651 13.40 -44.11 -12.68
N SER A 652 12.70 -43.05 -13.06
CA SER A 652 13.25 -41.69 -13.21
C SER A 652 12.30 -40.67 -12.61
N PHE A 653 12.85 -39.67 -11.92
CA PHE A 653 12.13 -38.50 -11.47
C PHE A 653 12.94 -37.24 -11.80
N THR A 654 12.35 -36.33 -12.58
CA THR A 654 12.90 -34.99 -12.80
C THR A 654 11.85 -33.95 -12.44
N SER A 655 12.29 -32.84 -11.84
CA SER A 655 11.41 -31.75 -11.45
C SER A 655 12.10 -30.42 -11.70
N PHE A 656 11.50 -29.56 -12.50
CA PHE A 656 12.04 -28.25 -12.84
C PHE A 656 11.03 -27.15 -12.54
N CYS A 657 11.47 -26.12 -11.84
CA CYS A 657 10.65 -24.97 -11.46
C CYS A 657 11.31 -23.64 -11.83
N GLY A 658 10.55 -22.64 -12.24
CA GLY A 658 11.06 -21.30 -12.47
C GLY A 658 10.00 -20.21 -12.40
N GLY A 659 10.29 -19.18 -11.61
CA GLY A 659 9.65 -17.87 -11.73
C GLY A 659 10.39 -17.03 -12.77
N LEU A 660 9.74 -16.70 -13.86
CA LEU A 660 10.28 -16.02 -15.03
C LEU A 660 9.42 -14.82 -15.39
N PRO A 661 9.92 -13.84 -16.17
CA PRO A 661 9.03 -12.92 -16.86
C PRO A 661 8.15 -13.69 -17.84
N ALA A 662 6.90 -13.25 -18.03
CA ALA A 662 6.11 -13.72 -19.14
C ALA A 662 6.85 -13.46 -20.47
N PRO A 663 6.66 -14.27 -21.53
CA PRO A 663 7.42 -14.12 -22.79
C PRO A 663 7.31 -12.73 -23.43
N ASP A 664 6.18 -12.05 -23.26
CA ASP A 664 5.93 -10.67 -23.70
C ASP A 664 6.62 -9.60 -22.82
N SER A 665 7.11 -9.99 -21.66
CA SER A 665 7.66 -9.11 -20.62
C SER A 665 9.19 -9.20 -20.50
N ILE A 666 9.88 -9.90 -21.40
CA ILE A 666 11.36 -9.97 -21.44
C ILE A 666 12.00 -8.77 -22.13
N PHE A 667 11.23 -7.81 -22.63
CA PHE A 667 11.73 -6.69 -23.42
C PHE A 667 12.01 -5.45 -22.56
N ASP A 668 12.97 -4.65 -23.02
CA ASP A 668 13.22 -3.29 -22.54
C ASP A 668 12.31 -2.33 -23.32
N GLU A 669 11.47 -1.56 -22.63
CA GLU A 669 10.50 -0.67 -23.27
C GLU A 669 11.13 0.40 -24.17
N SER A 670 12.34 0.86 -23.83
CA SER A 670 13.02 1.96 -24.51
C SER A 670 13.75 1.51 -25.77
N THR A 671 14.35 0.33 -25.75
CA THR A 671 15.13 -0.22 -26.87
C THR A 671 14.34 -1.21 -27.72
N LYS A 672 13.22 -1.72 -27.21
CA LYS A 672 12.41 -2.81 -27.80
C LYS A 672 13.20 -4.10 -28.03
N ARG A 673 14.34 -4.28 -27.36
CA ARG A 673 15.15 -5.49 -27.38
C ARG A 673 14.94 -6.29 -26.09
N ALA A 674 15.17 -7.60 -26.14
CA ALA A 674 15.17 -8.42 -24.93
C ALA A 674 16.21 -7.90 -23.94
N VAL A 675 15.87 -7.87 -22.65
CA VAL A 675 16.84 -7.56 -21.58
C VAL A 675 17.94 -8.64 -21.57
N PRO A 676 19.19 -8.32 -21.22
CA PRO A 676 20.32 -9.22 -21.45
C PRO A 676 20.16 -10.63 -20.86
N LEU A 677 19.67 -10.73 -19.62
CA LEU A 677 19.46 -12.01 -18.94
C LEU A 677 18.09 -12.65 -19.25
N LYS A 678 17.23 -11.99 -20.05
CA LYS A 678 15.81 -12.34 -20.23
C LYS A 678 15.08 -12.60 -18.90
N TYR A 679 15.54 -11.98 -17.82
CA TYR A 679 15.10 -12.25 -16.46
C TYR A 679 14.84 -10.92 -15.74
N LYS A 680 13.80 -10.89 -14.91
CA LYS A 680 13.45 -9.75 -14.08
C LYS A 680 13.20 -10.20 -12.65
N PHE A 681 13.55 -9.34 -11.71
CA PHE A 681 13.52 -9.63 -10.29
C PHE A 681 12.30 -8.99 -9.63
N SER A 682 11.52 -9.82 -8.96
CA SER A 682 10.46 -9.43 -8.03
C SER A 682 10.87 -9.65 -6.57
N TRP A 683 12.18 -9.71 -6.28
CA TRP A 683 12.82 -9.74 -4.95
C TRP A 683 14.30 -9.41 -5.06
N SER A 684 15.03 -9.39 -3.95
CA SER A 684 16.48 -9.12 -3.95
C SER A 684 17.26 -10.17 -4.80
N PRO A 685 18.08 -9.77 -5.79
CA PRO A 685 18.82 -10.70 -6.64
C PRO A 685 19.87 -11.55 -5.91
N VAL A 686 20.27 -11.17 -4.70
CA VAL A 686 21.37 -11.80 -3.94
C VAL A 686 21.21 -13.32 -3.84
N GLY A 687 20.00 -13.81 -3.56
CA GLY A 687 19.75 -15.26 -3.44
C GLY A 687 19.98 -16.01 -4.75
N VAL A 688 19.57 -15.42 -5.88
CA VAL A 688 19.76 -16.01 -7.22
C VAL A 688 21.24 -16.04 -7.60
N LEU A 689 21.97 -14.95 -7.31
CA LEU A 689 23.41 -14.89 -7.59
C LEU A 689 24.20 -15.86 -6.72
N ARG A 690 23.86 -16.00 -5.43
CA ARG A 690 24.48 -16.99 -4.55
C ARG A 690 24.19 -18.42 -4.97
N ALA A 691 22.97 -18.71 -5.42
CA ALA A 691 22.62 -20.03 -5.95
C ALA A 691 23.49 -20.42 -7.16
N ALA A 692 23.83 -19.45 -8.03
CA ALA A 692 24.73 -19.64 -9.16
C ALA A 692 26.21 -19.93 -8.76
N ASN A 693 26.55 -19.84 -7.47
CA ASN A 693 27.85 -20.18 -6.91
C ASN A 693 27.86 -21.48 -6.08
N GLN A 694 26.70 -22.13 -5.90
CA GLN A 694 26.61 -23.33 -5.07
C GLN A 694 26.88 -24.59 -5.89
N GLY A 695 27.60 -25.54 -5.31
CA GLY A 695 27.81 -26.85 -5.93
C GLY A 695 26.52 -27.66 -5.99
N VAL A 696 26.50 -28.64 -6.88
CA VAL A 696 25.33 -29.51 -7.09
C VAL A 696 25.66 -30.98 -6.95
N ARG A 697 24.65 -31.76 -6.56
CA ARG A 697 24.69 -33.22 -6.48
C ARG A 697 23.35 -33.80 -6.89
N TYR A 698 23.34 -34.72 -7.85
CA TYR A 698 22.12 -35.37 -8.33
C TYR A 698 22.43 -36.76 -8.88
N LEU A 699 21.39 -37.56 -9.13
CA LEU A 699 21.52 -38.88 -9.75
C LEU A 699 21.09 -38.77 -11.21
N LEU A 700 21.94 -39.18 -12.13
CA LEU A 700 21.62 -39.21 -13.55
C LEU A 700 22.19 -40.47 -14.18
N ASN A 701 21.32 -41.30 -14.76
CA ASN A 701 21.71 -42.55 -15.42
C ASN A 701 22.60 -43.44 -14.54
N ASP A 702 22.13 -43.71 -13.32
CA ASP A 702 22.77 -44.53 -12.28
C ASP A 702 24.08 -43.95 -11.71
N LYS A 703 24.46 -42.74 -12.12
CA LYS A 703 25.67 -42.05 -11.66
C LYS A 703 25.33 -40.86 -10.80
N VAL A 704 25.95 -40.80 -9.62
CA VAL A 704 25.91 -39.60 -8.80
C VAL A 704 26.83 -38.57 -9.43
N VAL A 705 26.24 -37.52 -10.00
CA VAL A 705 26.95 -36.35 -10.51
C VAL A 705 27.18 -35.39 -9.34
N LYS A 706 28.41 -34.92 -9.15
CA LYS A 706 28.77 -33.92 -8.15
C LYS A 706 29.65 -32.87 -8.80
N LEU A 707 29.15 -31.64 -8.91
CA LEU A 707 29.85 -30.53 -9.56
C LEU A 707 30.14 -29.41 -8.55
N PRO A 708 31.36 -28.86 -8.52
CA PRO A 708 31.64 -27.68 -7.72
C PRO A 708 30.90 -26.47 -8.27
N GLY A 709 30.61 -25.49 -7.42
CA GLY A 709 29.82 -24.32 -7.81
C GLY A 709 30.41 -23.53 -8.98
N VAL A 710 31.73 -23.57 -9.19
CA VAL A 710 32.41 -22.92 -10.32
C VAL A 710 32.00 -23.50 -11.68
N GLU A 711 31.58 -24.77 -11.74
CA GLU A 711 31.19 -25.46 -12.98
C GLU A 711 29.67 -25.46 -13.22
N LEU A 712 28.86 -25.00 -12.27
CA LEU A 712 27.40 -25.08 -12.30
C LEU A 712 26.80 -24.47 -13.59
N LEU A 713 27.10 -23.21 -13.88
CA LEU A 713 26.50 -22.50 -15.02
C LEU A 713 27.03 -23.00 -16.37
N ARG A 714 28.22 -23.62 -16.40
CA ARG A 714 28.74 -24.29 -17.61
C ARG A 714 28.06 -25.63 -17.88
N SER A 715 27.47 -26.22 -16.85
CA SER A 715 26.84 -27.55 -16.88
C SER A 715 25.31 -27.46 -16.86
N GLY A 716 24.74 -26.31 -17.24
CA GLY A 716 23.30 -26.16 -17.42
C GLY A 716 22.78 -26.95 -18.61
N PHE A 717 21.52 -27.36 -18.55
CA PHE A 717 20.81 -28.08 -19.60
C PHE A 717 20.27 -27.07 -20.62
N PRO A 718 20.84 -26.98 -21.84
CA PRO A 718 20.59 -25.85 -22.73
C PRO A 718 19.16 -25.82 -23.30
N ARG A 719 18.48 -26.97 -23.37
CA ARG A 719 17.11 -27.09 -23.86
C ARG A 719 16.37 -28.20 -23.13
N LEU A 720 15.22 -27.88 -22.56
CA LEU A 720 14.31 -28.83 -21.92
C LEU A 720 12.99 -28.94 -22.70
N PRO A 721 12.48 -30.16 -22.94
CA PRO A 721 11.22 -30.38 -23.66
C PRO A 721 10.01 -30.16 -22.73
N ILE A 722 9.86 -28.95 -22.20
CA ILE A 722 8.75 -28.55 -21.33
C ILE A 722 7.85 -27.60 -22.11
N SER A 723 6.63 -28.03 -22.42
CA SER A 723 5.66 -27.22 -23.17
C SER A 723 5.00 -26.16 -22.28
N ILE A 724 5.09 -24.90 -22.71
CA ILE A 724 4.36 -23.78 -22.10
C ILE A 724 3.32 -23.31 -23.12
N GLY A 725 2.06 -23.74 -22.98
CA GLY A 725 0.96 -23.35 -23.85
C GLY A 725 -0.25 -24.29 -23.80
N LYS A 726 -1.43 -23.81 -24.23
CA LYS A 726 -2.57 -24.69 -24.54
C LYS A 726 -2.31 -25.40 -25.87
N GLU A 727 -2.68 -26.68 -25.98
CA GLU A 727 -2.57 -27.41 -27.25
C GLU A 727 -3.21 -26.60 -28.39
N GLY A 728 -2.43 -26.24 -29.41
CA GLY A 728 -2.91 -25.60 -30.63
C GLY A 728 -2.44 -24.15 -30.93
N GLU A 729 -1.72 -23.48 -30.02
CA GLU A 729 -1.20 -22.11 -30.26
C GLU A 729 0.34 -22.06 -30.40
N GLY A 730 0.88 -22.37 -31.59
CA GLY A 730 2.25 -22.00 -32.03
C GLY A 730 3.45 -22.64 -31.30
N ASP A 731 4.65 -22.50 -31.86
CA ASP A 731 5.89 -23.09 -31.34
C ASP A 731 6.11 -22.72 -29.86
N GLY A 732 6.23 -23.73 -29.00
CA GLY A 732 6.37 -23.56 -27.55
C GLY A 732 7.59 -22.73 -27.15
N VAL A 733 7.54 -22.15 -25.95
CA VAL A 733 8.64 -21.36 -25.38
C VAL A 733 9.82 -22.27 -25.02
N GLU A 734 10.99 -22.06 -25.63
CA GLU A 734 12.21 -22.78 -25.26
C GLU A 734 12.70 -22.38 -23.86
N LEU A 735 13.07 -23.38 -23.05
CA LEU A 735 13.63 -23.21 -21.71
C LEU A 735 14.96 -23.94 -21.58
N GLU A 736 15.88 -23.34 -20.82
CA GLU A 736 17.07 -24.00 -20.29
C GLU A 736 16.88 -24.35 -18.81
N GLY A 737 17.61 -25.34 -18.32
CA GLY A 737 17.57 -25.81 -16.94
C GLY A 737 18.92 -25.73 -16.24
N MET A 738 18.92 -25.51 -14.93
CA MET A 738 20.11 -25.60 -14.09
C MET A 738 19.82 -26.52 -12.91
N PRO A 739 20.66 -27.51 -12.57
CA PRO A 739 20.41 -28.37 -11.43
C PRO A 739 20.42 -27.59 -10.11
N ASN A 740 19.58 -28.00 -9.15
CA ASN A 740 19.47 -27.40 -7.82
C ASN A 740 20.28 -28.20 -6.81
N ARG A 741 21.14 -27.52 -6.04
CA ARG A 741 21.84 -27.99 -4.82
C ARG A 741 21.99 -29.53 -4.75
N ASP A 742 21.40 -30.20 -3.77
CA ASP A 742 21.42 -31.65 -3.63
C ASP A 742 20.03 -32.23 -3.87
N SER A 743 19.89 -33.06 -4.91
CA SER A 743 18.64 -33.76 -5.24
C SER A 743 18.51 -35.10 -4.52
N LEU A 744 19.59 -35.67 -3.96
CA LEU A 744 19.56 -37.03 -3.39
C LEU A 744 18.67 -37.19 -2.15
N PRO A 745 18.53 -36.21 -1.23
CA PRO A 745 17.64 -36.34 -0.08
C PRO A 745 16.18 -36.63 -0.47
N TYR A 746 15.75 -36.15 -1.65
CA TYR A 746 14.39 -36.34 -2.15
C TYR A 746 14.06 -37.79 -2.48
N ARG A 747 15.06 -38.66 -2.58
CA ARG A 747 14.84 -40.10 -2.71
C ARG A 747 14.07 -40.65 -1.51
N GLU A 748 14.38 -40.16 -0.31
CA GLU A 748 13.67 -40.54 0.91
C GLU A 748 12.37 -39.76 1.05
N THR A 749 12.38 -38.44 0.84
CA THR A 749 11.19 -37.58 0.93
C THR A 749 10.04 -38.07 0.06
N TYR A 750 10.31 -38.55 -1.15
CA TYR A 750 9.28 -39.04 -2.09
C TYR A 750 9.11 -40.57 -2.07
N GLY A 751 9.76 -41.26 -1.12
CA GLY A 751 9.69 -42.70 -0.98
C GLY A 751 10.17 -43.47 -2.22
N LEU A 752 11.15 -42.96 -2.94
CA LEU A 752 11.73 -43.56 -4.16
C LEU A 752 12.80 -44.61 -3.83
N ARG A 753 12.60 -45.37 -2.75
CA ARG A 753 13.40 -46.56 -2.44
C ARG A 753 12.82 -47.73 -3.23
N GLY A 754 13.65 -48.37 -4.05
CA GLY A 754 13.27 -49.62 -4.70
C GLY A 754 13.33 -50.79 -3.72
N GLU A 755 12.67 -51.90 -4.06
CA GLU A 755 12.94 -53.21 -3.46
C GLU A 755 14.34 -53.68 -3.91
N GLU A 756 14.98 -54.56 -3.12
CA GLU A 756 16.37 -55.00 -3.34
C GLU A 756 16.62 -55.44 -4.80
N GLY A 757 17.43 -54.67 -5.54
CA GLY A 757 17.89 -55.01 -6.90
C GLY A 757 17.38 -54.13 -8.05
N GLU A 758 16.34 -53.30 -7.86
CA GLU A 758 15.79 -52.46 -8.95
C GLU A 758 15.73 -50.98 -8.53
N GLY A 759 16.62 -50.16 -9.09
CA GLY A 759 16.91 -48.81 -8.61
C GLY A 759 16.30 -47.66 -9.42
N LEU A 760 16.05 -46.54 -8.74
CA LEU A 760 15.89 -45.22 -9.35
C LEU A 760 17.20 -44.87 -10.08
N ARG A 761 17.16 -44.66 -11.40
CA ARG A 761 18.35 -44.32 -12.21
C ARG A 761 18.59 -42.82 -12.34
N THR A 762 17.55 -42.00 -12.18
CA THR A 762 17.62 -40.54 -12.35
C THR A 762 16.77 -39.84 -11.30
N LEU A 763 17.38 -38.86 -10.63
CA LEU A 763 16.77 -37.97 -9.65
C LEU A 763 17.41 -36.59 -9.78
N VAL A 764 16.72 -35.70 -10.49
CA VAL A 764 17.20 -34.34 -10.76
C VAL A 764 16.12 -33.32 -10.43
N ARG A 765 16.41 -32.42 -9.49
CA ARG A 765 15.66 -31.17 -9.31
C ARG A 765 16.43 -30.02 -9.91
N GLY A 766 15.74 -29.08 -10.55
CA GLY A 766 16.38 -27.96 -11.23
C GLY A 766 15.54 -26.70 -11.31
N THR A 767 16.20 -25.63 -11.73
CA THR A 767 15.64 -24.30 -11.94
C THR A 767 15.52 -24.02 -13.44
N LEU A 768 14.38 -23.50 -13.90
CA LEU A 768 14.14 -23.08 -15.28
C LEU A 768 14.59 -21.65 -15.53
N ARG A 769 15.16 -21.40 -16.71
CA ARG A 769 15.51 -20.07 -17.25
C ARG A 769 15.24 -20.01 -18.75
N TYR A 770 15.26 -18.79 -19.30
CA TYR A 770 15.27 -18.61 -20.74
C TYR A 770 16.67 -18.88 -21.31
N PRO A 771 16.78 -19.43 -22.54
CA PRO A 771 18.06 -19.71 -23.19
C PRO A 771 19.00 -18.49 -23.22
N GLY A 772 20.24 -18.71 -22.79
CA GLY A 772 21.32 -17.72 -22.73
C GLY A 772 21.57 -17.13 -21.34
N PHE A 773 20.74 -17.47 -20.34
CA PHE A 773 20.94 -16.99 -18.97
C PHE A 773 22.21 -17.58 -18.35
N CYS A 774 22.41 -18.90 -18.42
CA CYS A 774 23.55 -19.58 -17.81
C CYS A 774 24.89 -19.13 -18.41
N SER A 775 24.96 -19.02 -19.75
CA SER A 775 26.19 -18.59 -20.44
C SER A 775 26.59 -17.15 -20.08
N LEU A 776 25.62 -16.22 -20.06
CA LEU A 776 25.89 -14.82 -19.71
C LEU A 776 26.22 -14.67 -18.21
N MET A 777 25.51 -15.38 -17.34
CA MET A 777 25.82 -15.38 -15.90
C MET A 777 27.21 -15.97 -15.62
N GLN A 778 27.63 -16.99 -16.38
CA GLN A 778 29.00 -17.52 -16.29
C GLN A 778 30.03 -16.47 -16.70
N SER A 779 29.79 -15.68 -17.76
CA SER A 779 30.68 -14.57 -18.12
C SER A 779 30.82 -13.56 -17.00
N PHE A 780 29.71 -13.18 -16.34
CA PHE A 780 29.76 -12.29 -15.17
C PHE A 780 30.55 -12.89 -14.00
N LYS A 781 30.45 -14.21 -13.79
CA LYS A 781 31.22 -14.93 -12.78
C LYS A 781 32.71 -14.96 -13.09
N ASP A 782 33.07 -15.21 -14.35
CA ASP A 782 34.45 -15.27 -14.81
C ASP A 782 35.16 -13.93 -14.56
N ILE A 783 34.50 -12.80 -14.83
CA ILE A 783 35.05 -11.46 -14.57
C ILE A 783 34.97 -11.01 -13.11
N GLY A 784 34.37 -11.80 -12.22
CA GLY A 784 34.35 -11.57 -10.78
C GLY A 784 33.13 -10.83 -10.21
N LEU A 785 32.08 -10.58 -11.00
CA LEU A 785 30.87 -9.89 -10.50
C LEU A 785 30.09 -10.72 -9.47
N LEU A 786 30.32 -12.03 -9.42
CA LEU A 786 29.68 -12.95 -8.47
C LEU A 786 30.60 -13.30 -7.29
N GLU A 787 31.71 -12.60 -7.07
CA GLU A 787 32.57 -12.82 -5.91
C GLU A 787 31.87 -12.38 -4.61
N ASP A 788 31.81 -13.27 -3.61
CA ASP A 788 31.11 -13.04 -2.34
C ASP A 788 32.03 -13.14 -1.10
N GLY A 789 33.34 -13.31 -1.33
CA GLY A 789 34.33 -13.52 -0.25
C GLY A 789 35.04 -12.25 0.25
N ARG A 790 35.32 -11.30 -0.65
CA ARG A 790 36.07 -10.06 -0.33
C ARG A 790 35.17 -8.84 -0.54
N LYS A 791 35.14 -7.95 0.45
CA LYS A 791 34.42 -6.68 0.34
C LYS A 791 35.25 -5.62 -0.37
N ILE A 792 34.57 -4.73 -1.09
CA ILE A 792 35.13 -3.58 -1.77
C ILE A 792 34.36 -2.31 -1.39
N GLN A 793 35.02 -1.16 -1.51
CA GLN A 793 34.42 0.16 -1.30
C GLN A 793 34.59 0.99 -2.57
N ILE A 794 33.47 1.34 -3.18
CA ILE A 794 33.44 2.23 -4.34
C ILE A 794 33.06 3.64 -3.90
N GLY A 795 33.66 4.67 -4.52
CA GLY A 795 33.22 6.06 -4.38
C GLY A 795 32.11 6.41 -5.37
N GLU A 796 32.15 5.78 -6.55
CA GLU A 796 31.17 5.93 -7.62
C GLU A 796 31.02 4.63 -8.43
N TRP A 797 29.85 4.46 -9.07
CA TRP A 797 29.55 3.23 -9.83
C TRP A 797 30.46 3.01 -11.05
N SER A 798 31.09 4.06 -11.59
CA SER A 798 32.09 3.95 -12.68
C SER A 798 33.38 3.23 -12.25
N GLU A 799 33.66 3.17 -10.94
CA GLU A 799 34.82 2.44 -10.41
C GLU A 799 34.53 0.95 -10.23
N PHE A 800 33.26 0.55 -10.17
CA PHE A 800 32.84 -0.78 -9.72
C PHE A 800 33.49 -1.90 -10.51
N LEU A 801 33.35 -1.90 -11.84
CA LEU A 801 33.89 -2.97 -12.69
C LEU A 801 35.42 -3.08 -12.59
N ARG A 802 36.11 -1.94 -12.43
CA ARG A 802 37.58 -1.92 -12.26
C ARG A 802 38.00 -2.54 -10.92
N GLN A 803 37.31 -2.19 -9.84
CA GLN A 803 37.61 -2.75 -8.52
C GLN A 803 37.34 -4.25 -8.48
N VAL A 804 36.27 -4.71 -9.15
CA VAL A 804 35.98 -6.14 -9.30
C VAL A 804 37.10 -6.87 -10.03
N LEU A 805 37.57 -6.33 -11.16
CA LEU A 805 38.69 -6.93 -11.90
C LEU A 805 39.99 -6.91 -11.11
N ALA A 806 40.26 -5.85 -10.34
CA ALA A 806 41.43 -5.76 -9.46
C ALA A 806 41.41 -6.87 -8.39
N VAL A 807 40.24 -7.12 -7.79
CA VAL A 807 40.04 -8.24 -6.86
C VAL A 807 40.25 -9.58 -7.56
N LYS A 808 39.69 -9.76 -8.78
CA LYS A 808 39.81 -11.02 -9.53
C LYS A 808 41.25 -11.34 -9.93
N LEU A 809 42.02 -10.32 -10.32
CA LEU A 809 43.41 -10.44 -10.75
C LEU A 809 44.43 -10.39 -9.59
N GLY A 810 43.97 -10.26 -8.34
CA GLY A 810 44.84 -10.22 -7.16
C GLY A 810 45.77 -9.01 -7.09
N SER A 811 45.45 -7.93 -7.81
CA SER A 811 46.29 -6.72 -7.89
C SER A 811 45.68 -5.56 -7.10
N SER A 812 46.48 -4.86 -6.29
CA SER A 812 46.03 -3.71 -5.48
C SER A 812 45.76 -2.45 -6.30
N SER A 813 46.33 -2.36 -7.49
CA SER A 813 45.95 -1.41 -8.52
C SER A 813 46.24 -2.04 -9.88
N LEU A 814 45.21 -2.25 -10.70
CA LEU A 814 45.43 -2.24 -12.14
C LEU A 814 45.90 -0.82 -12.44
N GLY A 815 47.08 -0.61 -13.03
CA GLY A 815 47.61 0.72 -13.42
C GLY A 815 46.79 1.41 -14.53
N LEU A 816 45.47 1.31 -14.43
CA LEU A 816 44.45 1.88 -15.29
C LEU A 816 44.20 3.30 -14.80
N ASP A 817 44.87 4.27 -15.42
CA ASP A 817 44.66 5.70 -15.17
C ASP A 817 43.27 6.14 -15.68
N GLY A 818 42.20 5.67 -15.06
CA GLY A 818 40.82 6.21 -15.00
C GLY A 818 40.04 6.52 -16.29
N ARG A 819 40.66 6.57 -17.48
CA ARG A 819 40.11 7.25 -18.66
C ARG A 819 40.22 6.46 -19.97
N ASP A 820 40.93 5.34 -20.02
CA ASP A 820 41.05 4.55 -21.25
C ASP A 820 40.09 3.34 -21.27
N LYS A 821 39.03 3.45 -22.07
CA LYS A 821 38.07 2.36 -22.34
C LYS A 821 38.77 1.12 -22.91
N ARG A 822 39.84 1.30 -23.71
CA ARG A 822 40.56 0.20 -24.35
C ARG A 822 41.28 -0.69 -23.36
N SER A 823 41.85 -0.12 -22.30
CA SER A 823 42.56 -0.88 -21.28
C SER A 823 41.61 -1.70 -20.40
N LEU A 824 40.39 -1.21 -20.16
CA LEU A 824 39.34 -1.97 -19.49
C LEU A 824 38.83 -3.13 -20.38
N GLU A 825 38.61 -2.87 -21.66
CA GLU A 825 38.24 -3.91 -22.64
C GLU A 825 39.34 -4.99 -22.76
N SER A 826 40.61 -4.59 -22.78
CA SER A 826 41.73 -5.53 -22.78
C SER A 826 41.73 -6.40 -21.53
N ALA A 827 41.59 -5.81 -20.33
CA ALA A 827 41.57 -6.56 -19.07
C ALA A 827 40.37 -7.53 -18.99
N LEU A 828 39.21 -7.14 -19.50
CA LEU A 828 38.04 -8.02 -19.60
C LEU A 828 38.32 -9.21 -20.52
N ARG A 829 38.96 -8.96 -21.67
CA ARG A 829 39.33 -10.01 -22.62
C ARG A 829 40.34 -11.00 -22.03
N ASP A 830 41.30 -10.51 -21.24
CA ASP A 830 42.30 -11.35 -20.57
C ASP A 830 41.68 -12.25 -19.49
N VAL A 831 40.63 -11.79 -18.79
CA VAL A 831 39.98 -12.53 -17.70
C VAL A 831 38.90 -13.50 -18.20
N GLN A 832 38.14 -13.15 -19.25
CA GLN A 832 36.97 -13.94 -19.66
C GLN A 832 37.33 -15.26 -20.35
N GLY A 833 38.46 -15.34 -21.08
CA GLY A 833 38.99 -16.59 -21.64
C GLY A 833 38.05 -17.41 -22.57
N VAL A 834 36.98 -16.81 -23.10
CA VAL A 834 35.93 -17.47 -23.91
C VAL A 834 35.90 -16.95 -25.36
N GLY A 835 35.14 -17.64 -26.23
CA GLY A 835 35.04 -17.31 -27.66
C GLY A 835 34.40 -15.94 -27.94
N GLU A 836 34.71 -15.37 -29.11
CA GLU A 836 34.37 -14.00 -29.51
C GLU A 836 32.89 -13.65 -29.34
N LYS A 837 31.98 -14.58 -29.69
CA LYS A 837 30.53 -14.37 -29.56
C LYS A 837 30.08 -14.14 -28.11
N GLN A 838 30.60 -14.92 -27.16
CA GLN A 838 30.24 -14.80 -25.75
C GLN A 838 30.85 -13.53 -25.12
N TYR A 839 32.01 -13.10 -25.63
CA TYR A 839 32.60 -11.80 -25.30
C TYR A 839 31.70 -10.65 -25.78
N GLU A 840 31.23 -10.67 -27.02
CA GLU A 840 30.32 -9.66 -27.56
C GLU A 840 29.00 -9.58 -26.78
N GLU A 841 28.39 -10.72 -26.44
CA GLU A 841 27.18 -10.80 -25.62
C GLU A 841 27.39 -10.20 -24.22
N MET A 842 28.50 -10.55 -23.56
CA MET A 842 28.87 -9.98 -22.26
C MET A 842 29.06 -8.46 -22.35
N MET A 843 29.81 -7.98 -23.34
CA MET A 843 30.07 -6.55 -23.53
C MET A 843 28.78 -5.76 -23.78
N GLY A 844 27.88 -6.29 -24.62
CA GLY A 844 26.56 -5.71 -24.83
C GLY A 844 25.73 -5.64 -23.55
N ALA A 845 25.79 -6.68 -22.71
CA ALA A 845 25.11 -6.70 -21.42
C ALA A 845 25.70 -5.70 -20.42
N LEU A 846 27.04 -5.60 -20.32
CA LEU A 846 27.72 -4.63 -19.46
C LEU A 846 27.41 -3.18 -19.88
N GLU A 847 27.36 -2.89 -21.17
CA GLU A 847 26.95 -1.58 -21.70
C GLU A 847 25.49 -1.26 -21.33
N TRP A 848 24.56 -2.20 -21.53
CA TRP A 848 23.15 -2.02 -21.18
C TRP A 848 22.94 -1.79 -19.67
N LEU A 849 23.70 -2.51 -18.84
CA LEU A 849 23.70 -2.32 -17.39
C LEU A 849 24.34 -0.99 -16.97
N GLY A 850 25.07 -0.32 -17.87
CA GLY A 850 25.76 0.94 -17.62
C GLY A 850 27.10 0.79 -16.89
N LEU A 851 27.73 -0.39 -17.00
CA LEU A 851 28.99 -0.73 -16.32
C LEU A 851 30.25 -0.30 -17.09
N LEU A 852 30.11 0.16 -18.33
CA LEU A 852 31.24 0.52 -19.22
C LEU A 852 31.40 2.03 -19.48
N SER A 853 30.42 2.87 -19.14
CA SER A 853 30.49 4.31 -19.43
C SER A 853 30.89 5.13 -18.19
N ASN A 854 31.70 6.18 -18.40
CA ASN A 854 31.96 7.23 -17.39
C ASN A 854 30.73 8.14 -17.17
N SER A 855 29.71 7.99 -18.01
CA SER A 855 28.44 8.69 -17.91
C SER A 855 27.46 7.80 -17.17
N ASN A 856 27.56 7.74 -15.84
CA ASN A 856 26.53 7.14 -15.00
C ASN A 856 25.14 7.73 -15.35
N GLY A 857 24.42 7.00 -16.20
CA GLY A 857 22.99 7.07 -16.52
C GLY A 857 22.44 8.40 -17.02
N GLY A 858 22.10 8.48 -18.31
CA GLY A 858 21.12 9.44 -18.86
C GLY A 858 19.67 9.23 -18.35
N GLY A 859 19.50 8.73 -17.12
CA GLY A 859 18.22 8.54 -16.45
C GLY A 859 18.08 9.48 -15.25
N LYS A 860 16.87 10.00 -15.03
CA LYS A 860 16.54 11.11 -14.11
C LYS A 860 16.77 10.86 -12.58
N LYS A 861 17.46 9.79 -12.15
CA LYS A 861 17.89 9.54 -10.75
C LYS A 861 19.21 8.76 -10.74
N LYS A 862 20.28 9.32 -10.14
CA LYS A 862 21.55 8.61 -9.90
C LYS A 862 21.37 7.57 -8.79
N MET A 863 21.81 6.32 -9.01
CA MET A 863 21.78 5.27 -7.99
C MET A 863 22.80 5.58 -6.89
N MET A 864 22.37 5.54 -5.63
CA MET A 864 23.25 5.81 -4.49
C MET A 864 24.26 4.68 -4.29
N VAL A 865 25.47 5.04 -3.88
CA VAL A 865 26.54 4.10 -3.55
C VAL A 865 26.43 3.72 -2.06
N PRO A 866 26.59 2.44 -1.68
CA PRO A 866 26.57 2.03 -0.27
C PRO A 866 27.66 2.71 0.57
N MET A 867 27.29 3.15 1.78
CA MET A 867 28.23 3.75 2.74
C MET A 867 29.12 2.72 3.48
N LYS A 868 28.78 1.43 3.39
CA LYS A 868 29.55 0.33 3.98
C LYS A 868 30.13 -0.53 2.87
N GLU A 869 31.28 -1.14 3.15
CA GLU A 869 31.89 -2.11 2.25
C GLU A 869 30.92 -3.28 1.99
N ALA A 870 30.85 -3.70 0.73
CA ALA A 870 29.97 -4.77 0.26
C ALA A 870 30.74 -5.69 -0.69
N THR A 871 30.26 -6.91 -0.88
CA THR A 871 30.89 -7.84 -1.84
C THR A 871 30.55 -7.43 -3.28
N PRO A 872 31.40 -7.76 -4.29
CA PRO A 872 31.06 -7.62 -5.69
C PRO A 872 29.66 -8.13 -6.04
N LEU A 873 29.30 -9.30 -5.50
CA LEU A 873 27.98 -9.91 -5.67
C LEU A 873 26.85 -9.00 -5.13
N GLU A 874 27.00 -8.45 -3.93
CA GLU A 874 26.00 -7.56 -3.32
C GLU A 874 25.82 -6.26 -4.12
N LEU A 875 26.92 -5.65 -4.57
CA LEU A 875 26.88 -4.45 -5.41
C LEU A 875 26.26 -4.74 -6.79
N PHE A 876 26.60 -5.89 -7.39
CA PHE A 876 26.00 -6.31 -8.65
C PHE A 876 24.50 -6.59 -8.50
N ALA A 877 24.07 -7.20 -7.39
CA ALA A 877 22.67 -7.40 -7.07
C ALA A 877 21.88 -6.08 -6.99
N MET A 878 22.48 -5.00 -6.48
CA MET A 878 21.84 -3.68 -6.46
C MET A 878 21.60 -3.13 -7.88
N ILE A 879 22.57 -3.28 -8.78
CA ILE A 879 22.42 -2.88 -10.19
C ILE A 879 21.31 -3.69 -10.85
N LEU A 880 21.34 -5.02 -10.72
CA LEU A 880 20.34 -5.90 -11.31
C LEU A 880 18.94 -5.61 -10.76
N GLY A 881 18.79 -5.42 -9.44
CA GLY A 881 17.50 -5.12 -8.82
C GLY A 881 16.93 -3.77 -9.23
N SER A 882 17.78 -2.82 -9.60
CA SER A 882 17.37 -1.52 -10.12
C SER A 882 16.99 -1.56 -11.62
N LYS A 883 17.80 -2.26 -12.43
CA LYS A 883 17.70 -2.29 -13.90
C LYS A 883 16.72 -3.33 -14.42
N LEU A 884 16.62 -4.48 -13.77
CA LEU A 884 15.81 -5.63 -14.18
C LEU A 884 14.60 -5.82 -13.26
N LYS A 885 13.96 -4.74 -12.81
CA LYS A 885 12.68 -4.81 -12.11
C LYS A 885 11.52 -4.87 -13.09
N TYR A 886 10.39 -5.43 -12.67
CA TYR A 886 9.15 -5.38 -13.44
C TYR A 886 8.61 -3.94 -13.55
N GLY A 887 8.16 -3.58 -14.75
CA GLY A 887 7.36 -2.39 -15.01
C GLY A 887 5.88 -2.55 -14.63
N PRO A 888 5.08 -1.47 -14.61
CA PRO A 888 3.69 -1.51 -14.13
C PRO A 888 2.73 -2.43 -14.89
N MET A 889 3.01 -2.72 -16.17
CA MET A 889 2.17 -3.56 -17.04
C MET A 889 2.84 -4.91 -17.37
N GLU A 890 4.02 -5.17 -16.82
CA GLU A 890 4.77 -6.38 -17.09
C GLU A 890 4.33 -7.50 -16.15
N ARG A 891 4.28 -8.72 -16.68
CA ARG A 891 3.78 -9.88 -15.94
C ARG A 891 4.91 -10.87 -15.71
N ASP A 892 4.88 -11.53 -14.56
CA ASP A 892 5.67 -12.73 -14.32
C ASP A 892 4.89 -13.98 -14.74
N MET A 893 5.60 -15.10 -14.73
CA MET A 893 5.14 -16.43 -15.07
C MET A 893 5.82 -17.42 -14.13
N VAL A 894 5.09 -18.41 -13.64
CA VAL A 894 5.62 -19.56 -12.92
C VAL A 894 5.41 -20.79 -13.79
N VAL A 895 6.47 -21.58 -13.94
CA VAL A 895 6.42 -22.90 -14.57
C VAL A 895 7.00 -23.91 -13.60
N LEU A 896 6.24 -24.94 -13.28
CA LEU A 896 6.65 -26.10 -12.49
C LEU A 896 6.29 -27.34 -13.29
N SER A 897 7.25 -28.22 -13.55
CA SER A 897 7.01 -29.45 -14.32
C SER A 897 7.75 -30.63 -13.70
N HIS A 898 7.02 -31.72 -13.50
CA HIS A 898 7.56 -33.02 -13.12
C HIS A 898 7.49 -33.96 -14.32
N GLU A 899 8.53 -34.76 -14.53
CA GLU A 899 8.51 -35.93 -15.41
C GLU A 899 8.90 -37.16 -14.59
N VAL A 900 7.98 -38.14 -14.55
CA VAL A 900 8.14 -39.41 -13.85
C VAL A 900 8.11 -40.53 -14.88
N ILE A 901 9.21 -41.27 -15.00
CA ILE A 901 9.24 -42.46 -15.85
C ILE A 901 9.02 -43.68 -14.97
N VAL A 902 8.05 -44.50 -15.36
CA VAL A 902 7.67 -45.71 -14.63
C VAL A 902 7.73 -46.97 -15.48
N ARG A 903 7.88 -48.10 -14.81
CA ARG A 903 7.76 -49.45 -15.38
C ARG A 903 6.64 -50.22 -14.68
N ASN A 904 6.05 -51.18 -15.38
CA ASN A 904 5.12 -52.13 -14.76
C ASN A 904 5.88 -53.10 -13.87
N ASN A 905 5.33 -53.43 -12.69
CA ASN A 905 5.92 -54.45 -11.84
C ASN A 905 5.88 -55.83 -12.53
N GLN A 906 7.01 -56.55 -12.51
CA GLN A 906 7.23 -57.78 -13.28
C GLN A 906 6.21 -58.91 -12.99
N ASN A 907 5.53 -58.87 -11.84
CA ASN A 907 4.66 -59.94 -11.35
C ASN A 907 3.21 -59.93 -11.90
N GLN A 908 2.82 -59.00 -12.79
CA GLN A 908 1.40 -58.83 -13.18
C GLN A 908 1.08 -58.84 -14.69
N GLN A 909 2.04 -59.01 -15.62
CA GLN A 909 1.75 -58.97 -17.06
C GLN A 909 2.55 -59.98 -17.93
N PRO A 910 2.05 -60.35 -19.14
CA PRO A 910 2.72 -61.24 -20.08
C PRO A 910 4.12 -60.71 -20.49
N GLN A 911 5.07 -61.62 -20.70
CA GLN A 911 6.49 -61.33 -20.99
C GLN A 911 6.77 -60.30 -22.10
N GLN A 912 5.83 -60.06 -23.03
CA GLN A 912 5.99 -59.08 -24.11
C GLN A 912 5.87 -57.61 -23.69
N HIS A 913 5.27 -57.29 -22.54
CA HIS A 913 5.08 -55.91 -22.05
C HIS A 913 5.94 -55.54 -20.83
N GLN A 914 6.83 -56.44 -20.38
CA GLN A 914 7.59 -56.31 -19.13
C GLN A 914 8.64 -55.17 -19.12
N HIS A 915 8.96 -54.57 -20.27
CA HIS A 915 9.96 -53.48 -20.38
C HIS A 915 9.40 -52.17 -20.94
N GLN A 916 8.08 -52.03 -21.05
CA GLN A 916 7.48 -50.82 -21.58
C GLN A 916 7.49 -49.72 -20.51
N GLU A 917 8.26 -48.65 -20.75
CA GLU A 917 8.29 -47.47 -19.89
C GLU A 917 7.17 -46.48 -20.29
N GLU A 918 6.50 -45.92 -19.28
CA GLU A 918 5.53 -44.84 -19.41
C GLU A 918 6.12 -43.55 -18.85
N VAL A 919 5.90 -42.44 -19.55
CA VAL A 919 6.30 -41.10 -19.14
C VAL A 919 5.06 -40.35 -18.65
N HIS A 920 5.03 -40.03 -17.37
CA HIS A 920 3.98 -39.24 -16.74
C HIS A 920 4.50 -37.82 -16.51
N ARG A 921 3.80 -36.82 -17.02
CA ARG A 921 4.13 -35.40 -16.80
C ARG A 921 3.05 -34.73 -16.00
N SER A 922 3.46 -33.82 -15.13
CA SER A 922 2.55 -32.97 -14.34
C SER A 922 3.11 -31.55 -14.36
N THR A 923 2.38 -30.63 -14.99
CA THR A 923 2.88 -29.28 -15.28
C THR A 923 1.90 -28.20 -14.82
N LEU A 924 2.39 -27.22 -14.06
CA LEU A 924 1.71 -25.98 -13.71
C LEU A 924 2.34 -24.82 -14.49
N VAL A 925 1.51 -24.05 -15.19
CA VAL A 925 1.88 -22.77 -15.79
C VAL A 925 0.92 -21.70 -15.27
N ALA A 926 1.45 -20.70 -14.59
CA ALA A 926 0.67 -19.58 -14.04
C ALA A 926 1.24 -18.26 -14.53
N TYR A 927 0.37 -17.29 -14.83
CA TYR A 927 0.75 -15.93 -15.20
C TYR A 927 0.26 -14.94 -14.14
N GLY A 928 1.06 -13.91 -13.89
CA GLY A 928 0.66 -12.78 -13.07
C GLY A 928 -0.43 -11.95 -13.76
N ASP A 929 -1.21 -11.23 -12.97
CA ASP A 929 -2.23 -10.31 -13.45
C ASP A 929 -2.24 -9.01 -12.63
N GLU A 930 -3.24 -8.16 -12.85
CA GLU A 930 -3.40 -6.88 -12.16
C GLU A 930 -3.60 -7.05 -10.63
N SER A 931 -4.06 -8.22 -10.19
CA SER A 931 -4.30 -8.49 -8.77
C SER A 931 -2.99 -8.81 -8.06
N ALA A 932 -2.22 -9.76 -8.61
CA ALA A 932 -1.00 -10.29 -8.01
C ALA A 932 -0.14 -11.03 -9.04
N SER A 933 1.17 -11.11 -8.75
CA SER A 933 2.12 -11.87 -9.55
C SER A 933 1.89 -13.39 -9.44
N ALA A 934 2.25 -14.16 -10.46
CA ALA A 934 2.20 -15.63 -10.43
C ALA A 934 2.99 -16.17 -9.24
N MET A 935 4.17 -15.60 -8.97
CA MET A 935 4.99 -15.96 -7.81
C MET A 935 4.26 -15.70 -6.48
N ALA A 936 3.60 -14.54 -6.34
CA ALA A 936 2.87 -14.23 -5.11
C ALA A 936 1.69 -15.20 -4.89
N LYS A 937 0.96 -15.55 -5.95
CA LYS A 937 -0.17 -16.50 -5.87
C LYS A 937 0.31 -17.90 -5.50
N THR A 938 1.32 -18.41 -6.20
CA THR A 938 1.84 -19.78 -6.02
C THR A 938 2.67 -19.97 -4.75
N VAL A 939 3.07 -18.89 -4.06
CA VAL A 939 3.67 -18.97 -2.72
C VAL A 939 2.65 -18.68 -1.62
N GLY A 940 1.85 -17.62 -1.76
CA GLY A 940 0.96 -17.14 -0.71
C GLY A 940 -0.26 -18.04 -0.49
N LEU A 941 -0.86 -18.57 -1.56
CA LEU A 941 -2.08 -19.38 -1.45
C LEU A 941 -1.83 -20.73 -0.75
N PRO A 942 -0.79 -21.52 -1.09
CA PRO A 942 -0.48 -22.74 -0.35
C PRO A 942 -0.27 -22.51 1.16
N VAL A 943 0.43 -21.42 1.52
CA VAL A 943 0.63 -21.01 2.92
C VAL A 943 -0.71 -20.72 3.59
N ALA A 944 -1.59 -19.94 2.95
CA ALA A 944 -2.89 -19.61 3.51
C ALA A 944 -3.78 -20.84 3.66
N PHE A 945 -3.82 -21.72 2.66
CA PHE A 945 -4.61 -22.95 2.70
C PHE A 945 -4.19 -23.85 3.85
N ALA A 946 -2.89 -24.14 3.94
CA ALA A 946 -2.36 -24.97 5.02
C ALA A 946 -2.55 -24.33 6.40
N ALA A 947 -2.31 -23.01 6.53
CA ALA A 947 -2.48 -22.33 7.81
C ALA A 947 -3.94 -22.30 8.28
N LEU A 948 -4.90 -22.21 7.36
CA LEU A 948 -6.33 -22.33 7.67
C LEU A 948 -6.72 -23.75 8.09
N ASP A 949 -6.16 -24.78 7.45
CA ASP A 949 -6.42 -26.18 7.85
C ASP A 949 -5.83 -26.51 9.23
N VAL A 950 -4.63 -25.98 9.52
CA VAL A 950 -4.03 -26.05 10.87
C VAL A 950 -4.92 -25.33 11.89
N LEU A 951 -5.42 -24.13 11.56
CA LEU A 951 -6.31 -23.34 12.42
C LEU A 951 -7.65 -24.04 12.71
N ASP A 952 -8.13 -24.86 11.78
CA ASP A 952 -9.34 -25.65 11.92
C ASP A 952 -9.11 -27.02 12.57
N GLY A 953 -7.87 -27.36 12.91
CA GLY A 953 -7.53 -28.63 13.54
C GLY A 953 -7.65 -29.83 12.60
N LYS A 954 -7.61 -29.61 11.27
CA LYS A 954 -7.62 -30.69 10.27
C LYS A 954 -6.27 -31.39 10.12
N VAL A 955 -5.22 -30.82 10.71
CA VAL A 955 -3.85 -31.34 10.62
C VAL A 955 -3.44 -31.95 11.97
N GLY A 956 -3.23 -33.27 11.97
CA GLY A 956 -2.94 -34.05 13.18
C GLY A 956 -1.45 -34.11 13.53
N MET A 957 -0.56 -33.89 12.56
CA MET A 957 0.89 -34.04 12.78
C MET A 957 1.49 -32.97 13.71
N ARG A 958 2.61 -33.32 14.36
CA ARG A 958 3.36 -32.47 15.31
C ARG A 958 4.86 -32.57 15.05
N GLY A 959 5.62 -31.62 15.57
CA GLY A 959 7.05 -31.51 15.34
C GLY A 959 7.39 -30.62 14.14
N VAL A 960 8.62 -30.74 13.66
CA VAL A 960 9.09 -30.06 12.44
C VAL A 960 8.74 -30.91 11.22
N CYS A 961 7.91 -30.37 10.33
CA CYS A 961 7.26 -31.12 9.26
C CYS A 961 7.34 -30.38 7.91
N GLY A 962 7.30 -31.14 6.83
CA GLY A 962 7.00 -30.65 5.47
C GLY A 962 5.63 -31.18 5.00
N PRO A 963 5.19 -30.88 3.77
CA PRO A 963 3.85 -31.22 3.28
C PRO A 963 3.73 -32.67 2.79
N ASN A 964 4.30 -33.63 3.53
CA ASN A 964 4.38 -35.02 3.10
C ASN A 964 3.12 -35.84 3.42
N GLU A 965 2.28 -35.35 4.32
CA GLU A 965 1.07 -36.04 4.76
C GLU A 965 -0.11 -35.77 3.82
N LYS A 966 -0.91 -36.82 3.60
CA LYS A 966 -2.05 -36.84 2.68
C LYS A 966 -3.06 -35.72 2.96
N GLU A 967 -3.36 -35.49 4.23
CA GLU A 967 -4.27 -34.44 4.68
C GLU A 967 -3.83 -33.02 4.30
N ILE A 968 -2.53 -32.78 4.09
CA ILE A 968 -2.00 -31.47 3.70
C ILE A 968 -1.96 -31.33 2.18
N TYR A 969 -1.28 -32.24 1.47
CA TYR A 969 -1.05 -32.04 0.04
C TYR A 969 -2.34 -32.15 -0.77
N GLU A 970 -3.29 -33.03 -0.41
CA GLU A 970 -4.56 -33.13 -1.14
C GLU A 970 -5.41 -31.87 -0.95
N SER A 971 -5.48 -31.34 0.28
CA SER A 971 -6.22 -30.11 0.58
C SER A 971 -5.65 -28.92 -0.19
N VAL A 972 -4.32 -28.76 -0.17
CA VAL A 972 -3.63 -27.66 -0.86
C VAL A 972 -3.80 -27.78 -2.38
N LEU A 973 -3.59 -28.96 -2.97
CA LEU A 973 -3.74 -29.16 -4.41
C LEU A 973 -5.19 -28.96 -4.89
N GLY A 974 -6.18 -29.49 -4.15
CA GLY A 974 -7.59 -29.31 -4.50
C GLY A 974 -8.02 -27.84 -4.49
N ARG A 975 -7.61 -27.08 -3.47
CA ARG A 975 -7.91 -25.64 -3.41
C ARG A 975 -7.12 -24.82 -4.43
N LEU A 976 -5.92 -25.24 -4.81
CA LEU A 976 -5.18 -24.62 -5.92
C LEU A 976 -5.91 -24.83 -7.24
N GLU A 977 -6.50 -25.99 -7.47
CA GLU A 977 -7.33 -26.26 -8.66
C GLU A 977 -8.58 -25.36 -8.69
N GLU A 978 -9.27 -25.18 -7.57
CA GLU A 978 -10.45 -24.30 -7.45
C GLU A 978 -10.16 -22.83 -7.83
N VAL A 979 -8.94 -22.35 -7.56
CA VAL A 979 -8.49 -20.98 -7.89
C VAL A 979 -7.78 -20.90 -9.25
N GLY A 980 -7.81 -21.97 -10.04
CA GLY A 980 -7.26 -22.01 -11.41
C GLY A 980 -5.74 -22.21 -11.49
N LEU A 981 -5.11 -22.77 -10.45
CA LEU A 981 -3.67 -23.07 -10.35
C LEU A 981 -3.40 -24.58 -10.23
N GLY A 982 -4.24 -25.41 -10.85
CA GLY A 982 -4.09 -26.87 -10.87
C GLY A 982 -2.92 -27.35 -11.76
N MET A 983 -2.43 -28.55 -11.46
CA MET A 983 -1.44 -29.23 -12.31
C MET A 983 -2.14 -29.89 -13.50
N VAL A 984 -1.58 -29.77 -14.71
CA VAL A 984 -2.05 -30.48 -15.90
C VAL A 984 -1.21 -31.73 -16.10
N GLU A 985 -1.86 -32.89 -16.13
CA GLU A 985 -1.20 -34.19 -16.26
C GLU A 985 -1.33 -34.79 -17.66
N SER A 986 -0.27 -35.46 -18.13
CA SER A 986 -0.28 -36.22 -19.39
C SER A 986 0.55 -37.50 -19.30
N VAL A 987 0.24 -38.48 -20.13
CA VAL A 987 0.89 -39.79 -20.17
C VAL A 987 1.28 -40.15 -21.60
N ASP A 988 2.54 -40.52 -21.81
CA ASP A 988 3.09 -41.00 -23.07
C ASP A 988 3.83 -42.34 -22.91
N LEU A 989 4.03 -43.07 -24.01
CA LEU A 989 4.86 -44.28 -24.06
C LEU A 989 6.28 -43.93 -24.55
N VAL A 990 7.30 -44.43 -23.85
CA VAL A 990 8.70 -44.29 -24.28
C VAL A 990 8.88 -44.98 -25.65
N GLY A 991 9.47 -44.26 -26.62
CA GLY A 991 9.72 -44.76 -27.97
C GLY A 991 8.70 -44.35 -29.05
N ARG A 992 7.69 -43.54 -28.70
CA ARG A 992 6.79 -42.90 -29.68
C ARG A 992 7.58 -41.94 -30.58
N GLU A 993 7.41 -42.01 -31.91
CA GLU A 993 8.06 -41.08 -32.84
C GLU A 993 7.77 -39.62 -32.47
N GLY A 994 8.83 -38.81 -32.30
CA GLY A 994 8.74 -37.40 -31.96
C GLY A 994 8.73 -37.07 -30.45
N LEU A 995 8.63 -38.06 -29.56
CA LEU A 995 8.71 -37.84 -28.11
C LEU A 995 10.17 -37.69 -27.66
N ARG A 996 10.49 -36.56 -27.02
CA ARG A 996 11.78 -36.35 -26.34
C ARG A 996 11.54 -36.13 -24.85
N THR A 997 12.12 -36.99 -24.01
CA THR A 997 11.96 -36.88 -22.55
C THR A 997 12.90 -35.81 -21.97
N VAL A 998 12.55 -35.31 -20.79
CA VAL A 998 13.44 -34.45 -19.99
C VAL A 998 14.69 -35.26 -19.65
N GLU A 999 14.55 -36.50 -19.17
CA GLU A 999 15.69 -37.36 -18.84
C GLU A 999 16.70 -37.49 -20.00
N GLU A 1000 16.25 -37.75 -21.24
CA GLU A 1000 17.13 -37.84 -22.41
C GLU A 1000 17.85 -36.52 -22.68
N SER A 1001 17.20 -35.39 -22.44
CA SER A 1001 17.77 -34.06 -22.65
C SER A 1001 18.83 -33.70 -21.62
N LEU A 1002 18.82 -34.32 -20.43
CA LEU A 1002 19.86 -34.15 -19.42
C LEU A 1002 21.16 -34.90 -19.73
N ARG A 1003 21.12 -35.87 -20.65
CA ARG A 1003 22.29 -36.69 -21.04
C ARG A 1003 23.20 -36.01 -22.07
N GLY A 1004 22.69 -34.97 -22.74
CA GLY A 1004 23.27 -34.35 -23.93
C GLY A 1004 24.28 -33.24 -23.67
#